data_AF-A0A2E6XZB0-F1
#
_entry.id   AF-A0A2E6XZB0-F1
#
_cell.length_a   1.000
_cell.length_b   1.000
_cell.length_c   1.000
_cell.angle_alpha   90.00
_cell.angle_beta   90.00
_cell.angle_gamma   90.00
#
_symmetry.space_group_name_H-M   'P 1'
#
loop_
_entity.id
_entity.type
_entity.pdbx_description
1 polymer ?
#
loop_
_entity_poly.entity_id
_entity_poly.type
_entity_poly.pdbx_seq_one_letter_code
_entity_poly.pdbx_strand_id
1 'polypeptide(L)'
;MLGMCKKEVAVIIGFRDWGLDRLSVALRRMRQSSIGSRMDIVVSDYGSAEAAEVKSTVEQAGGRVIRTERSGPWSRSRALNAGVQGTSAPYVITTDSDMIFSPRTVEKLLALLATHDTTVHLVQCRDLSSRIGAEQAEHASMQELEEDSFFRPRWGMGGLIAFRRADFNRIGGYDARMEVYGGEDIDFAQRLVRSGRRLNWVDDPEVRIYHIWHPPTRDAVAADPVQKAAQDKNREIMLKDVSWIRNFNIGYHAEPVASVLIATRNRAAYLMDSINSTLSQTVQDIEIVVMDDGSDDETPDILAEIDDPRVRTMRQAPLGVAAARNKLVDAARAPFVVVQDDDDIMLPWRIKAHFEAMSAELAGTYGGWVDFDNITGETQVVQGREYDAAAFMYASRVLAHGTSMLRTDVLRRFRYREFLLAGVDFNLIARLSHAGYQFRHTKHLHILRRMHGLNLTAVSQGNQKNAATRTVRILQQRDTSSHANKLRNDAKNLPTTRCHYVDRLVDVVLPYLPDHLMHRRVTIPDSPEGQIERAQDLIDISGAKHITGWRDAPDLVLDGLDLASLARLRRAGIMFSVAPAPSETVDGNGNNEFQSLEAQILPALPSSGLIEDDAINLVTICRIPGLKATASDLGQDEVRSRVWSCGSDEHEVRVQTVTSIKDALLFMSPDDTAISVIFMPSRTADMVQTPAVIA
;
A
#
# COMPACT_ATOMS: atom_id res chain seq x y z
N MET A 1 -11.51 43.33 -14.50
CA MET A 1 -11.56 41.90 -14.84
C MET A 1 -12.98 41.41 -14.61
N LEU A 2 -13.76 41.26 -15.68
CA LEU A 2 -15.10 40.66 -15.64
C LEU A 2 -14.97 39.23 -15.10
N GLY A 3 -15.71 38.93 -14.02
CA GLY A 3 -15.66 37.63 -13.36
C GLY A 3 -16.01 36.51 -14.33
N MET A 4 -15.04 35.63 -14.59
CA MET A 4 -15.30 34.39 -15.31
C MET A 4 -16.36 33.61 -14.52
N CYS A 5 -17.55 33.43 -15.11
CA CYS A 5 -18.61 32.63 -14.52
C CYS A 5 -18.07 31.22 -14.28
N LYS A 6 -17.91 30.83 -13.02
CA LYS A 6 -17.42 29.50 -12.63
C LYS A 6 -18.37 28.46 -13.23
N LYS A 7 -17.84 27.53 -14.03
CA LYS A 7 -18.64 26.45 -14.63
C LYS A 7 -19.10 25.51 -13.51
N GLU A 8 -20.39 25.20 -13.51
CA GLU A 8 -20.99 24.42 -12.42
C GLU A 8 -21.01 22.93 -12.73
N VAL A 9 -21.15 22.57 -14.00
CA VAL A 9 -21.19 21.19 -14.49
C VAL A 9 -20.35 21.06 -15.75
N ALA A 10 -19.65 19.94 -15.87
CA ALA A 10 -18.95 19.55 -17.08
C ALA A 10 -19.65 18.35 -17.74
N VAL A 11 -19.87 18.42 -19.05
CA VAL A 11 -20.26 17.28 -19.88
C VAL A 11 -19.03 16.78 -20.61
N ILE A 12 -18.65 15.53 -20.34
CA ILE A 12 -17.45 14.88 -20.84
C ILE A 12 -17.86 13.83 -21.87
N ILE A 13 -17.29 13.94 -23.06
CA ILE A 13 -17.55 13.05 -24.19
C ILE A 13 -16.22 12.42 -24.59
N GLY A 14 -16.07 11.11 -24.42
CA GLY A 14 -14.94 10.38 -24.99
C GLY A 14 -15.14 10.24 -26.50
N PHE A 15 -14.14 10.60 -27.31
CA PHE A 15 -14.27 10.59 -28.76
C PHE A 15 -13.04 9.99 -29.46
N ARG A 16 -13.28 9.15 -30.48
CA ARG A 16 -12.30 8.73 -31.47
C ARG A 16 -13.00 8.33 -32.76
N ASP A 17 -12.80 9.12 -33.82
CA ASP A 17 -13.24 8.83 -35.19
C ASP A 17 -14.72 8.39 -35.33
N TRP A 18 -15.61 8.87 -34.43
CA TRP A 18 -16.99 8.37 -34.32
C TRP A 18 -18.03 9.24 -35.06
N GLY A 19 -17.63 9.87 -36.17
CA GLY A 19 -18.49 10.72 -37.01
C GLY A 19 -18.64 12.14 -36.48
N LEU A 20 -18.09 13.11 -37.23
CA LEU A 20 -18.12 14.54 -36.88
C LEU A 20 -19.52 15.17 -37.02
N ASP A 21 -20.34 14.65 -37.93
CA ASP A 21 -21.73 15.06 -38.13
C ASP A 21 -22.57 14.85 -36.86
N ARG A 22 -22.53 13.64 -36.30
CA ARG A 22 -23.23 13.29 -35.06
C ARG A 22 -22.71 14.09 -33.88
N LEU A 23 -21.39 14.18 -33.74
CA LEU A 23 -20.76 14.97 -32.68
C LEU A 23 -21.21 16.44 -32.75
N SER A 24 -21.19 17.04 -33.94
CA SER A 24 -21.61 18.44 -34.13
C SER A 24 -23.06 18.67 -33.69
N VAL A 25 -23.97 17.78 -34.09
CA VAL A 25 -25.38 17.84 -33.71
C VAL A 25 -25.57 17.69 -32.20
N ALA A 26 -24.93 16.70 -31.59
CA ALA A 26 -24.98 16.47 -30.15
C ALA A 26 -24.52 17.72 -29.37
N LEU A 27 -23.37 18.30 -29.72
CA LEU A 27 -22.83 19.48 -29.05
C LEU A 27 -23.74 20.71 -29.18
N ARG A 28 -24.28 20.96 -30.38
CA ARG A 28 -25.18 22.09 -30.63
C ARG A 28 -26.51 21.93 -29.89
N ARG A 29 -27.06 20.72 -29.82
CA ARG A 29 -28.26 20.41 -29.01
C ARG A 29 -27.98 20.54 -27.51
N MET A 30 -26.82 20.11 -27.02
CA MET A 30 -26.43 20.31 -25.62
C MET A 30 -26.36 21.80 -25.24
N ARG A 31 -25.89 22.66 -26.16
CA ARG A 31 -25.87 24.13 -25.95
C ARG A 31 -27.27 24.75 -25.87
N GLN A 32 -28.30 24.11 -26.40
CA GLN A 32 -29.71 24.52 -26.26
C GLN A 32 -30.30 24.17 -24.88
N SER A 33 -29.55 23.51 -23.99
CA SER A 33 -29.98 23.28 -22.61
C SER A 33 -30.24 24.61 -21.87
N SER A 34 -31.19 24.60 -20.93
CA SER A 34 -31.55 25.77 -20.11
C SER A 34 -30.38 26.37 -19.33
N ILE A 35 -29.32 25.59 -19.08
CA ILE A 35 -28.09 26.04 -18.42
C ILE A 35 -26.85 25.96 -19.33
N GLY A 36 -27.04 25.96 -20.66
CA GLY A 36 -25.98 25.77 -21.65
C GLY A 36 -24.78 26.71 -21.48
N SER A 37 -24.98 27.96 -21.06
CA SER A 37 -23.89 28.94 -20.81
C SER A 37 -23.06 28.63 -19.55
N ARG A 38 -23.66 27.96 -18.56
CA ARG A 38 -23.02 27.53 -17.29
C ARG A 38 -22.32 26.18 -17.40
N MET A 39 -22.50 25.49 -18.53
CA MET A 39 -21.93 24.18 -18.82
C MET A 39 -20.54 24.27 -19.48
N ASP A 40 -19.61 23.47 -19.00
CA ASP A 40 -18.34 23.16 -19.64
C ASP A 40 -18.55 21.91 -20.52
N ILE A 41 -18.35 22.01 -21.83
CA ILE A 41 -18.48 20.85 -22.73
C ILE A 41 -17.09 20.47 -23.19
N VAL A 42 -16.68 19.26 -22.82
CA VAL A 42 -15.32 18.77 -23.01
C VAL A 42 -15.38 17.51 -23.86
N VAL A 43 -14.80 17.59 -25.06
CA VAL A 43 -14.58 16.42 -25.90
C VAL A 43 -13.17 15.92 -25.65
N SER A 44 -13.04 14.74 -25.06
CA SER A 44 -11.76 14.07 -24.90
C SER A 44 -11.45 13.25 -26.13
N ASP A 45 -10.73 13.87 -27.08
CA ASP A 45 -10.23 13.23 -28.29
C ASP A 45 -9.06 12.31 -27.96
N TYR A 46 -9.21 11.02 -28.23
CA TYR A 46 -8.25 9.99 -27.88
C TYR A 46 -7.58 9.40 -29.12
N GLY A 47 -6.84 10.27 -29.81
CA GLY A 47 -6.08 9.90 -30.99
C GLY A 47 -6.94 9.69 -32.23
N SER A 48 -7.95 10.55 -32.45
CA SER A 48 -8.62 10.62 -33.75
C SER A 48 -7.62 10.98 -34.85
N ALA A 49 -7.82 10.43 -36.04
CA ALA A 49 -6.99 10.67 -37.23
C ALA A 49 -7.07 12.14 -37.65
N GLU A 50 -8.29 12.67 -37.77
CA GLU A 50 -8.56 14.05 -38.20
C GLU A 50 -8.66 15.02 -37.00
N ALA A 51 -7.61 15.07 -36.19
CA ALA A 51 -7.54 15.85 -34.95
C ALA A 51 -7.96 17.31 -35.10
N ALA A 52 -7.51 17.96 -36.19
CA ALA A 52 -7.78 19.36 -36.46
C ALA A 52 -9.27 19.62 -36.74
N GLU A 53 -9.92 18.70 -37.45
CA GLU A 53 -11.34 18.80 -37.77
C GLU A 53 -12.22 18.56 -36.54
N VAL A 54 -11.84 17.59 -35.68
CA VAL A 54 -12.48 17.38 -34.37
C VAL A 54 -12.41 18.66 -33.56
N LYS A 55 -11.21 19.24 -33.41
CA LYS A 55 -11.01 20.48 -32.66
C LYS A 55 -11.86 21.62 -33.20
N SER A 56 -11.82 21.86 -34.51
CA SER A 56 -12.62 22.90 -35.16
C SER A 56 -14.12 22.71 -34.91
N THR A 57 -14.64 21.49 -35.09
CA THR A 57 -16.06 21.16 -34.89
C THR A 57 -16.50 21.45 -33.44
N VAL A 58 -15.68 21.05 -32.48
CA VAL A 58 -15.98 21.21 -31.05
C VAL A 58 -15.96 22.68 -30.64
N GLU A 59 -14.95 23.44 -31.08
CA GLU A 59 -14.80 24.86 -30.76
C GLU A 59 -15.92 25.70 -31.39
N GLN A 60 -16.35 25.37 -32.61
CA GLN A 60 -17.49 26.04 -33.27
C GLN A 60 -18.81 25.83 -32.52
N ALA A 61 -19.00 24.66 -31.89
CA ALA A 61 -20.14 24.40 -31.00
C ALA A 61 -19.94 24.99 -29.58
N GLY A 62 -18.88 25.77 -29.37
CA GLY A 62 -18.54 26.40 -28.10
C GLY A 62 -17.99 25.43 -27.05
N GLY A 63 -17.65 24.19 -27.41
CA GLY A 63 -16.96 23.24 -26.54
C GLY A 63 -15.45 23.46 -26.54
N ARG A 64 -14.72 22.58 -25.86
CA ARG A 64 -13.26 22.49 -25.93
C ARG A 64 -12.79 21.05 -26.04
N VAL A 65 -11.61 20.86 -26.62
CA VAL A 65 -11.00 19.54 -26.81
C VAL A 65 -9.87 19.33 -25.82
N ILE A 66 -9.81 18.11 -25.26
CA ILE A 66 -8.63 17.57 -24.60
C ILE A 66 -8.14 16.45 -25.49
N ARG A 67 -6.91 16.57 -26.01
CA ARG A 67 -6.34 15.56 -26.88
C ARG A 67 -5.36 14.68 -26.10
N THR A 68 -5.48 13.38 -26.27
CA THR A 68 -4.50 12.39 -25.81
C THR A 68 -3.86 11.73 -27.03
N GLU A 69 -2.58 12.02 -27.28
CA GLU A 69 -1.77 11.33 -28.30
C GLU A 69 -1.40 9.92 -27.78
N ARG A 70 -1.52 8.87 -28.62
CA ARG A 70 -0.97 7.54 -28.26
C ARG A 70 -0.82 6.58 -29.44
N SER A 71 0.00 5.56 -29.23
CA SER A 71 0.29 4.43 -30.14
C SER A 71 -0.47 3.12 -29.82
N GLY A 72 -1.57 3.16 -29.06
CA GLY A 72 -2.26 1.94 -28.57
C GLY A 72 -3.77 1.89 -28.84
N PRO A 73 -4.46 0.82 -28.40
CA PRO A 73 -5.88 0.63 -28.66
C PRO A 73 -6.73 1.73 -28.02
N TRP A 74 -7.89 2.02 -28.62
CA TRP A 74 -8.89 2.91 -28.04
C TRP A 74 -9.24 2.48 -26.62
N SER A 75 -9.51 3.44 -25.73
CA SER A 75 -9.95 3.18 -24.36
C SER A 75 -10.85 4.31 -23.91
N ARG A 76 -12.15 4.01 -23.86
CA ARG A 76 -13.16 4.96 -23.37
C ARG A 76 -12.86 5.38 -21.93
N SER A 77 -12.43 4.45 -21.07
CA SER A 77 -12.00 4.77 -19.70
C SER A 77 -10.91 5.84 -19.64
N ARG A 78 -9.83 5.70 -20.44
CA ARG A 78 -8.73 6.67 -20.43
C ARG A 78 -9.13 8.02 -21.04
N ALA A 79 -9.95 8.00 -22.08
CA ALA A 79 -10.52 9.22 -22.65
C ALA A 79 -11.40 9.96 -21.63
N LEU A 80 -12.35 9.26 -20.99
CA LEU A 80 -13.20 9.85 -19.96
C LEU A 80 -12.39 10.37 -18.77
N ASN A 81 -11.36 9.64 -18.34
CA ASN A 81 -10.48 10.10 -17.27
C ASN A 81 -9.75 11.41 -17.65
N ALA A 82 -9.15 11.49 -18.84
CA ALA A 82 -8.51 12.71 -19.33
C ALA A 82 -9.50 13.89 -19.40
N GLY A 83 -10.71 13.61 -19.91
CA GLY A 83 -11.81 14.56 -19.95
C GLY A 83 -12.19 15.15 -18.59
N VAL A 84 -12.40 14.28 -17.59
CA VAL A 84 -12.76 14.68 -16.22
C VAL A 84 -11.63 15.44 -15.53
N GLN A 85 -10.37 15.03 -15.74
CA GLN A 85 -9.23 15.70 -15.13
C GLN A 85 -9.01 17.10 -15.68
N GLY A 86 -9.31 17.34 -16.95
CA GLY A 86 -9.16 18.67 -17.53
C GLY A 86 -10.27 19.65 -17.17
N THR A 87 -11.20 19.34 -16.26
CA THR A 87 -12.20 20.27 -15.75
C THR A 87 -12.10 20.47 -14.24
N SER A 88 -12.46 21.68 -13.77
CA SER A 88 -12.57 22.02 -12.36
C SER A 88 -14.02 22.04 -11.86
N ALA A 89 -14.99 21.73 -12.73
CA ALA A 89 -16.40 21.68 -12.36
C ALA A 89 -16.64 20.67 -11.22
N PRO A 90 -17.44 21.02 -10.20
CA PRO A 90 -17.71 20.11 -9.08
C PRO A 90 -18.61 18.93 -9.49
N TYR A 91 -19.41 19.09 -10.54
CA TYR A 91 -20.32 18.08 -11.05
C TYR A 91 -19.93 17.70 -12.49
N VAL A 92 -20.08 16.41 -12.80
CA VAL A 92 -19.64 15.83 -14.05
C VAL A 92 -20.77 14.97 -14.61
N ILE A 93 -20.96 15.05 -15.92
CA ILE A 93 -21.80 14.17 -16.71
C ILE A 93 -20.91 13.52 -17.75
N THR A 94 -20.87 12.20 -17.81
CA THR A 94 -20.23 11.47 -18.92
C THR A 94 -21.31 10.97 -19.86
N THR A 95 -21.07 11.08 -21.17
CA THR A 95 -22.04 10.68 -22.19
C THR A 95 -21.35 10.28 -23.49
N ASP A 96 -22.09 9.68 -24.41
CA ASP A 96 -21.63 9.34 -25.76
C ASP A 96 -21.70 10.55 -26.71
N SER A 97 -20.93 10.49 -27.79
CA SER A 97 -20.82 11.60 -28.76
C SER A 97 -22.04 11.80 -29.65
N ASP A 98 -23.01 10.89 -29.60
CA ASP A 98 -24.20 10.81 -30.44
C ASP A 98 -25.49 10.96 -29.62
N MET A 99 -25.42 11.73 -28.53
CA MET A 99 -26.51 11.89 -27.58
C MET A 99 -27.16 13.29 -27.65
N ILE A 100 -28.48 13.33 -27.68
CA ILE A 100 -29.31 14.55 -27.60
C ILE A 100 -30.01 14.58 -26.25
N PHE A 101 -30.00 15.73 -25.58
CA PHE A 101 -30.66 15.92 -24.29
C PHE A 101 -31.93 16.75 -24.45
N SER A 102 -32.97 16.48 -23.67
CA SER A 102 -34.03 17.47 -23.48
C SER A 102 -33.48 18.73 -22.78
N PRO A 103 -34.08 19.91 -23.01
CA PRO A 103 -33.51 21.18 -22.56
C PRO A 103 -33.20 21.27 -21.06
N ARG A 104 -34.01 20.60 -20.22
CA ARG A 104 -33.91 20.65 -18.75
C ARG A 104 -33.14 19.47 -18.13
N THR A 105 -32.65 18.51 -18.92
CA THR A 105 -31.93 17.34 -18.40
C THR A 105 -30.77 17.74 -17.50
N VAL A 106 -29.87 18.60 -17.98
CA VAL A 106 -28.66 18.99 -17.23
C VAL A 106 -29.02 19.81 -15.98
N GLU A 107 -29.99 20.72 -16.09
CA GLU A 107 -30.50 21.53 -14.97
C GLU A 107 -31.04 20.65 -13.83
N LYS A 108 -31.89 19.66 -14.15
CA LYS A 108 -32.48 18.76 -13.15
C LYS A 108 -31.45 17.83 -12.54
N LEU A 109 -30.53 17.29 -13.33
CA LEU A 109 -29.43 16.45 -12.82
C LEU A 109 -28.54 17.24 -11.85
N LEU A 110 -28.22 18.49 -12.19
CA LEU A 110 -27.45 19.37 -11.32
C LEU A 110 -28.18 19.65 -9.99
N ALA A 111 -29.49 19.93 -10.04
CA ALA A 111 -30.30 20.13 -8.85
C ALA A 111 -30.34 18.87 -7.95
N LEU A 112 -30.44 17.68 -8.54
CA LEU A 112 -30.40 16.42 -7.81
C LEU A 112 -29.03 16.18 -7.15
N LEU A 113 -27.94 16.37 -7.90
CA LEU A 113 -26.57 16.23 -7.38
C LEU A 113 -26.23 17.25 -6.28
N ALA A 114 -26.81 18.46 -6.35
CA ALA A 114 -26.62 19.49 -5.35
C ALA A 114 -27.36 19.17 -4.03
N THR A 115 -28.53 18.54 -4.12
CA THR A 115 -29.38 18.22 -2.96
C THR A 115 -29.06 16.88 -2.30
N HIS A 116 -28.51 15.92 -3.06
CA HIS A 116 -28.22 14.58 -2.58
C HIS A 116 -26.72 14.28 -2.73
N ASP A 117 -26.02 14.15 -1.61
CA ASP A 117 -24.56 14.09 -1.57
C ASP A 117 -23.94 12.73 -1.86
N THR A 118 -24.76 11.69 -1.82
CA THR A 118 -24.35 10.29 -1.95
C THR A 118 -24.97 9.61 -3.17
N THR A 119 -25.66 10.36 -4.05
CA THR A 119 -26.33 9.78 -5.22
C THR A 119 -25.58 10.05 -6.52
N VAL A 120 -25.62 9.06 -7.39
CA VAL A 120 -25.15 9.10 -8.77
C VAL A 120 -26.37 8.89 -9.64
N HIS A 121 -26.57 9.75 -10.64
CA HIS A 121 -27.80 9.78 -11.43
C HIS A 121 -27.57 9.18 -12.81
N LEU A 122 -28.44 8.25 -13.17
CA LEU A 122 -28.47 7.59 -14.48
C LEU A 122 -29.73 8.03 -15.20
N VAL A 123 -29.66 8.20 -16.51
CA VAL A 123 -30.82 8.52 -17.34
C VAL A 123 -31.05 7.40 -18.34
N GLN A 124 -32.29 6.92 -18.43
CA GLN A 124 -32.64 5.87 -19.37
C GLN A 124 -32.59 6.41 -20.79
N CYS A 125 -31.80 5.73 -21.63
CA CYS A 125 -31.63 6.08 -23.02
C CYS A 125 -32.86 5.70 -23.85
N ARG A 126 -33.11 6.50 -24.88
CA ARG A 126 -34.09 6.22 -25.93
C ARG A 126 -33.38 6.22 -27.27
N ASP A 127 -33.61 5.20 -28.06
CA ASP A 127 -32.99 5.05 -29.35
C ASP A 127 -33.91 5.65 -30.41
N LEU A 128 -33.36 6.52 -31.27
CA LEU A 128 -34.09 7.02 -32.43
C LEU A 128 -34.13 5.96 -33.53
N SER A 129 -35.19 5.98 -34.34
CA SER A 129 -35.29 5.08 -35.47
C SER A 129 -34.34 5.50 -36.60
N SER A 130 -34.18 4.63 -37.61
CA SER A 130 -33.41 4.96 -38.81
C SER A 130 -33.95 6.11 -39.63
N ARG A 131 -35.14 6.65 -39.29
CA ARG A 131 -35.72 7.84 -39.90
C ARG A 131 -35.05 9.13 -39.43
N ILE A 132 -34.48 9.13 -38.22
CA ILE A 132 -33.85 10.32 -37.63
C ILE A 132 -32.35 10.06 -37.45
N GLY A 133 -31.59 10.30 -38.54
CA GLY A 133 -30.13 10.37 -38.52
C GLY A 133 -29.63 11.74 -38.04
N ALA A 134 -28.32 11.99 -38.14
CA ALA A 134 -27.70 13.23 -37.65
C ALA A 134 -28.35 14.50 -38.24
N GLU A 135 -28.52 14.54 -39.57
CA GLU A 135 -29.10 15.69 -40.28
C GLU A 135 -30.54 15.97 -39.83
N GLN A 136 -31.40 14.95 -39.75
CA GLN A 136 -32.79 15.12 -39.32
C GLN A 136 -32.87 15.50 -37.83
N ALA A 137 -32.01 14.90 -37.01
CA ALA A 137 -31.97 15.13 -35.56
C ALA A 137 -31.62 16.59 -35.19
N GLU A 138 -30.86 17.27 -36.04
CA GLU A 138 -30.48 18.68 -35.86
C GLU A 138 -31.72 19.60 -35.79
N HIS A 139 -32.71 19.32 -36.63
CA HIS A 139 -33.88 20.16 -36.83
C HIS A 139 -35.14 19.63 -36.15
N ALA A 140 -35.11 18.38 -35.67
CA ALA A 140 -36.24 17.76 -35.00
C ALA A 140 -36.62 18.48 -33.69
N SER A 141 -37.93 18.68 -33.53
CA SER A 141 -38.55 19.11 -32.28
C SER A 141 -38.46 18.01 -31.22
N MET A 142 -38.58 18.39 -29.94
CA MET A 142 -38.56 17.41 -28.85
C MET A 142 -39.74 16.43 -28.93
N GLN A 143 -40.88 16.85 -29.50
CA GLN A 143 -42.04 16.00 -29.70
C GLN A 143 -41.75 14.93 -30.76
N GLU A 144 -41.17 15.30 -31.90
CA GLU A 144 -40.79 14.35 -32.95
C GLU A 144 -39.76 13.35 -32.45
N LEU A 145 -38.77 13.80 -31.67
CA LEU A 145 -37.80 12.89 -31.03
C LEU A 145 -38.47 11.91 -30.07
N GLU A 146 -39.43 12.36 -29.26
CA GLU A 146 -40.14 11.48 -28.34
C GLU A 146 -40.99 10.44 -29.08
N GLU A 147 -41.73 10.85 -30.11
CA GLU A 147 -42.61 10.00 -30.93
C GLU A 147 -41.85 8.96 -31.76
N ASP A 148 -40.65 9.30 -32.26
CA ASP A 148 -39.81 8.39 -33.05
C ASP A 148 -38.89 7.50 -32.20
N SER A 149 -38.88 7.69 -30.88
CA SER A 149 -37.95 6.99 -30.00
C SER A 149 -38.54 5.73 -29.37
N PHE A 150 -37.66 4.75 -29.08
CA PHE A 150 -38.00 3.56 -28.30
C PHE A 150 -37.08 3.42 -27.09
N PHE A 151 -37.62 2.86 -26.00
CA PHE A 151 -36.86 2.70 -24.76
C PHE A 151 -35.72 1.70 -24.95
N ARG A 152 -34.50 2.15 -24.63
CA ARG A 152 -33.38 1.24 -24.40
C ARG A 152 -33.57 0.57 -23.03
N PRO A 153 -33.54 -0.77 -22.94
CA PRO A 153 -33.60 -1.46 -21.66
C PRO A 153 -32.41 -1.12 -20.74
N ARG A 154 -32.62 -1.14 -19.42
CA ARG A 154 -31.62 -0.75 -18.39
C ARG A 154 -30.54 -1.81 -18.11
N TRP A 155 -30.07 -2.54 -19.12
CA TRP A 155 -29.06 -3.62 -18.95
C TRP A 155 -27.62 -3.09 -18.79
N GLY A 156 -27.40 -1.79 -19.04
CA GLY A 156 -26.17 -1.04 -18.74
C GLY A 156 -26.48 0.22 -17.93
N MET A 157 -25.53 1.15 -17.81
CA MET A 157 -25.70 2.36 -16.98
C MET A 157 -26.33 3.56 -17.70
N GLY A 158 -27.02 3.35 -18.82
CA GLY A 158 -27.55 4.43 -19.66
C GLY A 158 -26.45 5.19 -20.40
N GLY A 159 -26.75 5.85 -21.52
CA GLY A 159 -25.76 6.65 -22.27
C GLY A 159 -25.32 7.93 -21.53
N LEU A 160 -25.64 8.04 -20.24
CA LEU A 160 -25.38 9.21 -19.40
C LEU A 160 -25.25 8.80 -17.92
N ILE A 161 -24.12 9.15 -17.30
CA ILE A 161 -23.91 9.07 -15.85
C ILE A 161 -23.56 10.46 -15.31
N ALA A 162 -24.29 10.93 -14.30
CA ALA A 162 -24.06 12.21 -13.63
C ALA A 162 -23.61 11.98 -12.18
N PHE A 163 -22.47 12.57 -11.80
CA PHE A 163 -21.81 12.34 -10.51
C PHE A 163 -21.04 13.57 -10.03
N ARG A 164 -20.58 13.55 -8.77
CA ARG A 164 -19.67 14.56 -8.22
C ARG A 164 -18.24 14.23 -8.61
N ARG A 165 -17.46 15.24 -9.02
CA ARG A 165 -16.02 15.06 -9.33
C ARG A 165 -15.24 14.49 -8.14
N ALA A 166 -15.65 14.84 -6.92
CA ALA A 166 -15.08 14.27 -5.69
C ALA A 166 -15.26 12.74 -5.60
N ASP A 167 -16.38 12.19 -6.06
CA ASP A 167 -16.62 10.74 -6.06
C ASP A 167 -15.71 10.04 -7.08
N PHE A 168 -15.57 10.63 -8.28
CA PHE A 168 -14.63 10.17 -9.29
C PHE A 168 -13.19 10.14 -8.75
N ASN A 169 -12.74 11.24 -8.14
CA ASN A 169 -11.39 11.33 -7.57
C ASN A 169 -11.19 10.31 -6.44
N ARG A 170 -12.22 10.06 -5.63
CA ARG A 170 -12.14 9.11 -4.50
C ARG A 170 -11.94 7.67 -4.98
N ILE A 171 -12.57 7.28 -6.08
CA ILE A 171 -12.49 5.90 -6.60
C ILE A 171 -11.40 5.70 -7.67
N GLY A 172 -10.70 6.78 -8.02
CA GLY A 172 -9.63 6.78 -9.02
C GLY A 172 -10.15 6.79 -10.46
N GLY A 173 -11.36 7.28 -10.70
CA GLY A 173 -11.94 7.39 -12.04
C GLY A 173 -12.37 6.05 -12.67
N TYR A 174 -12.50 6.02 -14.00
CA TYR A 174 -12.77 4.82 -14.79
C TYR A 174 -11.53 3.92 -14.83
N ASP A 175 -11.72 2.60 -14.89
CA ASP A 175 -10.60 1.65 -14.87
C ASP A 175 -9.77 1.75 -16.16
N ALA A 176 -8.53 2.25 -16.05
CA ALA A 176 -7.67 2.51 -17.19
C ALA A 176 -7.10 1.23 -17.83
N ARG A 177 -7.28 0.06 -17.18
CA ARG A 177 -6.92 -1.25 -17.73
C ARG A 177 -7.89 -1.71 -18.81
N MET A 178 -9.09 -1.11 -18.85
CA MET A 178 -10.13 -1.44 -19.82
C MET A 178 -9.87 -0.76 -21.16
N GLU A 179 -10.02 -1.55 -22.22
CA GLU A 179 -9.76 -1.13 -23.60
C GLU A 179 -10.98 -1.40 -24.45
N VAL A 180 -11.07 -0.73 -25.59
CA VAL A 180 -12.26 -0.71 -26.45
C VAL A 180 -13.53 -0.28 -25.69
N TYR A 181 -14.71 -0.52 -26.28
CA TYR A 181 -15.99 -0.30 -25.63
C TYR A 181 -16.46 -1.56 -24.89
N GLY A 182 -17.01 -1.39 -23.68
CA GLY A 182 -17.77 -2.41 -22.97
C GLY A 182 -17.35 -2.61 -21.52
N GLY A 183 -18.34 -2.54 -20.61
CA GLY A 183 -18.20 -2.87 -19.19
C GLY A 183 -17.68 -1.73 -18.31
N GLU A 184 -17.06 -0.69 -18.88
CA GLU A 184 -16.43 0.41 -18.14
C GLU A 184 -17.41 1.25 -17.33
N ASP A 185 -18.57 1.55 -17.90
CA ASP A 185 -19.63 2.29 -17.21
C ASP A 185 -20.21 1.48 -16.04
N ILE A 186 -20.36 0.17 -16.24
CA ILE A 186 -20.89 -0.75 -15.24
C ILE A 186 -19.89 -0.89 -14.09
N ASP A 187 -18.60 -1.10 -14.40
CA ASP A 187 -17.52 -1.12 -13.41
C ASP A 187 -17.47 0.18 -12.60
N PHE A 188 -17.46 1.33 -13.27
CA PHE A 188 -17.41 2.63 -12.61
C PHE A 188 -18.58 2.82 -11.65
N ALA A 189 -19.81 2.55 -12.10
CA ALA A 189 -21.00 2.65 -11.26
C ALA A 189 -21.02 1.61 -10.12
N GLN A 190 -20.56 0.38 -10.35
CA GLN A 190 -20.43 -0.62 -9.28
C GLN A 190 -19.41 -0.19 -8.22
N ARG A 191 -18.28 0.39 -8.62
CA ARG A 191 -17.29 0.94 -7.67
C ARG A 191 -17.80 2.15 -6.92
N LEU A 192 -18.58 3.02 -7.55
CA LEU A 192 -19.30 4.09 -6.85
C LEU A 192 -20.23 3.52 -5.78
N VAL A 193 -21.01 2.48 -6.09
CA VAL A 193 -21.87 1.81 -5.10
C VAL A 193 -21.07 1.20 -3.96
N ARG A 194 -20.01 0.45 -4.27
CA ARG A 194 -19.11 -0.14 -3.27
C ARG A 194 -18.43 0.92 -2.40
N SER A 195 -18.20 2.12 -2.92
CA SER A 195 -17.67 3.23 -2.14
C SER A 195 -18.71 3.90 -1.21
N GLY A 196 -19.97 3.42 -1.24
CA GLY A 196 -21.07 3.90 -0.40
C GLY A 196 -22.07 4.83 -1.12
N ARG A 197 -21.98 5.01 -2.45
CA ARG A 197 -22.95 5.83 -3.21
C ARG A 197 -24.17 5.00 -3.57
N ARG A 198 -25.26 5.68 -3.92
CA ARG A 198 -26.50 5.08 -4.43
C ARG A 198 -26.70 5.47 -5.88
N LEU A 199 -27.03 4.49 -6.73
CA LEU A 199 -27.45 4.77 -8.10
C LEU A 199 -28.93 5.14 -8.09
N ASN A 200 -29.28 6.22 -8.78
CA ASN A 200 -30.65 6.67 -8.97
C ASN A 200 -30.95 6.76 -10.47
N TRP A 201 -31.86 5.93 -10.95
CA TRP A 201 -32.42 6.07 -12.29
C TRP A 201 -33.45 7.19 -12.26
N VAL A 202 -33.13 8.31 -12.90
CA VAL A 202 -34.00 9.49 -12.91
C VAL A 202 -35.23 9.19 -13.75
N ASP A 203 -36.38 9.21 -13.09
CA ASP A 203 -37.70 9.02 -13.69
C ASP A 203 -38.49 10.33 -13.62
N ASP A 204 -38.08 11.28 -14.45
CA ASP A 204 -38.68 12.60 -14.56
C ASP A 204 -39.05 12.86 -16.03
N PRO A 205 -40.29 13.29 -16.34
CA PRO A 205 -40.75 13.45 -17.71
C PRO A 205 -39.97 14.50 -18.52
N GLU A 206 -39.34 15.47 -17.86
CA GLU A 206 -38.56 16.52 -18.51
C GLU A 206 -37.08 16.14 -18.70
N VAL A 207 -36.67 14.98 -18.16
CA VAL A 207 -35.31 14.44 -18.28
C VAL A 207 -35.31 13.33 -19.34
N ARG A 208 -34.74 13.63 -20.50
CA ARG A 208 -34.64 12.71 -21.64
C ARG A 208 -33.25 12.77 -22.25
N ILE A 209 -32.80 11.61 -22.71
CA ILE A 209 -31.67 11.48 -23.62
C ILE A 209 -32.08 10.61 -24.81
N TYR A 210 -31.66 11.00 -26.01
CA TYR A 210 -31.92 10.30 -27.26
C TYR A 210 -30.59 9.96 -27.92
N HIS A 211 -30.42 8.71 -28.30
CA HIS A 211 -29.27 8.24 -29.06
C HIS A 211 -29.58 8.37 -30.55
N ILE A 212 -28.77 9.16 -31.25
CA ILE A 212 -28.89 9.39 -32.69
C ILE A 212 -28.71 8.05 -33.40
N TRP A 213 -29.60 7.74 -34.34
CA TRP A 213 -29.49 6.49 -35.07
C TRP A 213 -28.21 6.48 -35.91
N HIS A 214 -27.52 5.33 -35.89
CA HIS A 214 -26.45 5.00 -36.82
C HIS A 214 -26.53 3.50 -37.13
N PRO A 215 -25.99 3.04 -38.27
CA PRO A 215 -25.92 1.61 -38.59
C PRO A 215 -25.23 0.82 -37.47
N PRO A 216 -25.75 -0.37 -37.08
CA PRO A 216 -25.11 -1.19 -36.06
C PRO A 216 -23.69 -1.57 -36.45
N THR A 217 -22.73 -1.28 -35.56
CA THR A 217 -21.31 -1.67 -35.73
C THR A 217 -20.98 -3.00 -35.03
N ARG A 218 -21.94 -3.61 -34.34
CA ARG A 218 -21.76 -4.85 -33.55
C ARG A 218 -21.20 -6.00 -34.36
N ASP A 219 -21.65 -6.18 -35.61
CA ASP A 219 -21.24 -7.32 -36.43
C ASP A 219 -19.83 -7.12 -37.01
N ALA A 220 -19.41 -5.86 -37.25
CA ALA A 220 -18.04 -5.53 -37.64
C ALA A 220 -17.05 -5.65 -36.47
N VAL A 221 -17.47 -5.30 -35.25
CA VAL A 221 -16.66 -5.38 -34.02
C VAL A 221 -16.47 -6.83 -33.55
N ALA A 222 -17.51 -7.68 -33.65
CA ALA A 222 -17.45 -9.08 -33.22
C ALA A 222 -16.52 -9.95 -34.09
N ALA A 223 -16.18 -9.49 -35.30
CA ALA A 223 -15.31 -10.20 -36.22
C ALA A 223 -13.81 -9.98 -35.97
N ASP A 224 -13.43 -9.00 -35.12
CA ASP A 224 -12.04 -8.67 -34.81
C ASP A 224 -11.56 -9.39 -33.53
N PRO A 225 -10.60 -10.34 -33.62
CA PRO A 225 -10.08 -11.08 -32.47
C PRO A 225 -9.46 -10.19 -31.39
N VAL A 226 -8.85 -9.06 -31.76
CA VAL A 226 -8.20 -8.14 -30.82
C VAL A 226 -9.24 -7.41 -29.98
N GLN A 227 -10.31 -6.93 -30.62
CA GLN A 227 -11.43 -6.28 -29.92
C GLN A 227 -12.17 -7.27 -29.02
N LYS A 228 -12.37 -8.51 -29.49
CA LYS A 228 -13.01 -9.55 -28.69
C LYS A 228 -12.21 -9.89 -27.42
N ALA A 229 -10.88 -10.07 -27.56
CA ALA A 229 -10.00 -10.31 -26.42
C ALA A 229 -10.02 -9.16 -25.40
N ALA A 230 -10.03 -7.91 -25.89
CA ALA A 230 -10.15 -6.73 -25.02
C ALA A 230 -11.50 -6.67 -24.27
N GLN A 231 -12.62 -7.00 -24.93
CA GLN A 231 -13.93 -7.09 -24.28
C GLN A 231 -13.99 -8.19 -23.22
N ASP A 232 -13.41 -9.36 -23.49
CA ASP A 232 -13.37 -10.46 -22.54
C ASP A 232 -12.51 -10.10 -21.32
N LYS A 233 -11.38 -9.42 -21.52
CA LYS A 233 -10.57 -8.83 -20.44
C LYS A 233 -11.37 -7.81 -19.61
N ASN A 234 -12.10 -6.88 -20.24
CA ASN A 234 -12.93 -5.92 -19.52
C ASN A 234 -13.99 -6.62 -18.65
N ARG A 235 -14.64 -7.63 -19.22
CA ARG A 235 -15.65 -8.43 -18.51
C ARG A 235 -15.05 -9.17 -17.32
N GLU A 236 -13.85 -9.73 -17.47
CA GLU A 236 -13.14 -10.39 -16.38
C GLU A 236 -12.83 -9.42 -15.23
N ILE A 237 -12.30 -8.24 -15.55
CA ILE A 237 -12.02 -7.19 -14.56
C ILE A 237 -13.30 -6.82 -13.80
N MET A 238 -14.37 -6.49 -14.53
CA MET A 238 -15.66 -6.08 -13.96
C MET A 238 -16.24 -7.15 -13.02
N LEU A 239 -16.15 -8.43 -13.38
CA LEU A 239 -16.76 -9.53 -12.62
C LEU A 239 -15.91 -10.00 -11.44
N LYS A 240 -14.58 -10.03 -11.58
CA LYS A 240 -13.69 -10.65 -10.58
C LYS A 240 -13.08 -9.65 -9.61
N ASP A 241 -12.88 -8.40 -10.02
CA ASP A 241 -12.17 -7.41 -9.20
C ASP A 241 -13.15 -6.61 -8.33
N VAL A 242 -13.27 -7.01 -7.07
CA VAL A 242 -14.25 -6.47 -6.11
C VAL A 242 -13.82 -5.17 -5.44
N SER A 243 -12.57 -4.73 -5.66
CA SER A 243 -12.10 -3.46 -5.11
C SER A 243 -12.89 -2.28 -5.68
N TRP A 244 -12.85 -1.14 -4.97
CA TRP A 244 -13.52 0.08 -5.40
C TRP A 244 -12.60 1.28 -5.63
N ILE A 245 -11.29 1.18 -5.37
CA ILE A 245 -10.29 2.19 -5.74
C ILE A 245 -9.36 1.63 -6.83
N ARG A 246 -9.03 2.44 -7.84
CA ARG A 246 -8.19 2.06 -8.99
C ARG A 246 -7.15 3.11 -9.31
N ASN A 247 -6.25 2.77 -10.24
CA ASN A 247 -5.37 3.72 -10.92
C ASN A 247 -4.37 4.45 -9.99
N PHE A 248 -3.85 3.72 -8.99
CA PHE A 248 -2.92 4.20 -7.95
C PHE A 248 -1.63 4.91 -8.43
N ASN A 249 -1.30 4.78 -9.72
CA ASN A 249 -0.07 5.33 -10.32
C ASN A 249 -0.37 6.26 -11.51
N ILE A 250 -1.62 6.66 -11.70
CA ILE A 250 -2.05 7.48 -12.86
C ILE A 250 -2.50 8.87 -12.40
N GLY A 251 -2.30 9.21 -11.11
CA GLY A 251 -2.45 10.57 -10.59
C GLY A 251 -3.87 11.13 -10.62
N TYR A 252 -4.90 10.28 -10.64
CA TYR A 252 -6.29 10.74 -10.65
C TYR A 252 -6.78 11.22 -9.29
N HIS A 253 -6.05 10.89 -8.23
CA HIS A 253 -6.42 11.18 -6.86
C HIS A 253 -5.96 12.58 -6.46
N ALA A 254 -6.91 13.48 -6.20
CA ALA A 254 -6.62 14.82 -5.70
C ALA A 254 -6.29 14.85 -4.20
N GLU A 255 -6.55 13.75 -3.48
CA GLU A 255 -6.26 13.55 -2.06
C GLU A 255 -5.59 12.18 -1.88
N PRO A 256 -4.77 11.97 -0.83
CA PRO A 256 -4.15 10.68 -0.59
C PRO A 256 -5.20 9.59 -0.45
N VAL A 257 -4.96 8.43 -1.08
CA VAL A 257 -5.85 7.26 -0.95
C VAL A 257 -5.63 6.52 0.37
N ALA A 258 -4.44 6.65 0.96
CA ALA A 258 -4.10 6.11 2.27
C ALA A 258 -3.26 7.10 3.08
N SER A 259 -3.57 7.20 4.38
CA SER A 259 -2.74 7.88 5.38
C SER A 259 -1.97 6.81 6.15
N VAL A 260 -0.65 6.81 6.02
CA VAL A 260 0.22 5.95 6.83
C VAL A 260 0.49 6.66 8.15
N LEU A 261 0.13 6.03 9.26
CA LEU A 261 0.21 6.62 10.59
C LEU A 261 1.34 5.94 11.37
N ILE A 262 2.33 6.74 11.79
CA ILE A 262 3.48 6.30 12.57
C ILE A 262 3.45 7.04 13.92
N ALA A 263 3.25 6.31 15.01
CA ALA A 263 3.40 6.87 16.35
C ALA A 263 4.79 6.49 16.86
N THR A 264 5.56 7.47 17.30
CA THR A 264 6.95 7.25 17.68
C THR A 264 7.33 7.83 19.03
N ARG A 265 8.23 7.14 19.72
CA ARG A 265 8.87 7.63 20.94
C ARG A 265 10.23 6.98 21.14
N ASN A 266 11.28 7.79 21.17
CA ASN A 266 12.67 7.37 21.37
C ASN A 266 13.10 6.27 20.38
N ARG A 267 13.03 6.59 19.08
CA ARG A 267 13.33 5.67 17.96
C ARG A 267 14.20 6.30 16.88
N ALA A 268 15.09 7.22 17.27
CA ALA A 268 16.02 7.87 16.35
C ALA A 268 16.73 6.87 15.41
N ALA A 269 17.18 5.74 15.95
CA ALA A 269 17.94 4.73 15.21
C ALA A 269 17.17 3.97 14.11
N TYR A 270 15.83 3.91 14.16
CA TYR A 270 15.03 3.05 13.26
C TYR A 270 13.96 3.80 12.46
N LEU A 271 13.56 4.99 12.92
CA LEU A 271 12.45 5.73 12.34
C LEU A 271 12.63 6.01 10.84
N MET A 272 13.85 6.31 10.40
CA MET A 272 14.11 6.57 8.98
C MET A 272 13.97 5.33 8.10
N ASP A 273 14.26 4.12 8.58
CA ASP A 273 13.97 2.88 7.83
C ASP A 273 12.46 2.71 7.60
N SER A 274 11.67 2.98 8.65
CA SER A 274 10.20 2.90 8.58
C SER A 274 9.62 3.95 7.63
N ILE A 275 10.11 5.19 7.68
CA ILE A 275 9.67 6.27 6.78
C ILE A 275 10.11 5.99 5.34
N ASN A 276 11.37 5.65 5.10
CA ASN A 276 11.90 5.39 3.75
C ASN A 276 11.20 4.19 3.08
N SER A 277 10.97 3.10 3.82
CA SER A 277 10.23 1.94 3.30
C SER A 277 8.75 2.24 3.00
N THR A 278 8.16 3.20 3.73
CA THR A 278 6.83 3.73 3.45
C THR A 278 6.82 4.61 2.19
N LEU A 279 7.84 5.47 2.01
CA LEU A 279 7.97 6.29 0.80
C LEU A 279 8.27 5.43 -0.45
N SER A 280 8.86 4.24 -0.28
CA SER A 280 9.16 3.31 -1.37
C SER A 280 7.98 2.42 -1.81
N GLN A 281 6.76 2.66 -1.31
CA GLN A 281 5.58 1.86 -1.68
C GLN A 281 5.25 1.93 -3.18
N THR A 282 4.65 0.87 -3.72
CA THR A 282 4.19 0.83 -5.13
C THR A 282 2.95 1.67 -5.39
N VAL A 283 2.24 2.11 -4.34
CA VAL A 283 1.16 3.10 -4.39
C VAL A 283 1.72 4.41 -3.85
N GLN A 284 1.76 5.45 -4.69
CA GLN A 284 2.41 6.72 -4.35
C GLN A 284 1.45 7.82 -3.89
N ASP A 285 0.14 7.65 -4.12
CA ASP A 285 -0.92 8.58 -3.67
C ASP A 285 -1.19 8.42 -2.15
N ILE A 286 -0.17 8.67 -1.34
CA ILE A 286 -0.20 8.49 0.11
C ILE A 286 0.23 9.77 0.84
N GLU A 287 -0.21 9.89 2.09
CA GLU A 287 0.45 10.77 3.06
C GLU A 287 1.01 9.92 4.20
N ILE A 288 2.06 10.42 4.84
CA ILE A 288 2.66 9.84 6.04
C ILE A 288 2.48 10.88 7.15
N VAL A 289 1.86 10.48 8.25
CA VAL A 289 1.72 11.35 9.43
C VAL A 289 2.46 10.69 10.59
N VAL A 290 3.49 11.38 11.08
CA VAL A 290 4.32 10.92 12.19
C VAL A 290 3.98 11.72 13.44
N MET A 291 3.70 11.03 14.55
CA MET A 291 3.48 11.64 15.86
C MET A 291 4.61 11.27 16.80
N ASP A 292 5.43 12.26 17.14
CA ASP A 292 6.38 12.18 18.23
C ASP A 292 5.65 12.34 19.58
N ASP A 293 5.55 11.24 20.34
CA ASP A 293 4.94 11.18 21.66
C ASP A 293 5.93 11.60 22.77
N GLY A 294 6.57 12.75 22.57
CA GLY A 294 7.48 13.36 23.54
C GLY A 294 8.78 12.58 23.68
N SER A 295 9.52 12.43 22.58
CA SER A 295 10.85 11.83 22.58
C SER A 295 11.90 12.74 23.21
N ASP A 296 12.84 12.11 23.90
CA ASP A 296 13.96 12.74 24.61
C ASP A 296 15.33 12.41 23.96
N ASP A 297 15.32 11.62 22.88
CA ASP A 297 16.50 11.31 22.02
C ASP A 297 16.53 12.23 20.79
N GLU A 298 17.33 11.87 19.77
CA GLU A 298 17.50 12.63 18.51
C GLU A 298 16.30 12.51 17.54
N THR A 299 15.23 11.78 17.90
CA THR A 299 14.01 11.66 17.08
C THR A 299 13.48 13.01 16.57
N PRO A 300 13.43 14.09 17.37
CA PRO A 300 12.86 15.37 16.94
C PRO A 300 13.71 16.06 15.88
N ASP A 301 15.04 15.94 15.99
CA ASP A 301 15.98 16.52 15.03
C ASP A 301 15.90 15.78 13.69
N ILE A 302 15.86 14.44 13.73
CA ILE A 302 15.65 13.60 12.54
C ILE A 302 14.33 13.97 11.84
N LEU A 303 13.25 14.15 12.60
CA LEU A 303 11.95 14.55 12.04
C LEU A 303 11.97 15.95 11.41
N ALA A 304 12.82 16.86 11.89
CA ALA A 304 12.96 18.21 11.35
C ALA A 304 13.74 18.24 10.02
N GLU A 305 14.58 17.23 9.77
CA GLU A 305 15.38 17.12 8.54
C GLU A 305 14.62 16.54 7.33
N ILE A 306 13.41 16.00 7.55
CA ILE A 306 12.64 15.35 6.48
C ILE A 306 12.07 16.39 5.51
N ASP A 307 12.58 16.39 4.27
CA ASP A 307 12.08 17.19 3.15
C ASP A 307 11.31 16.36 2.11
N ASP A 308 10.16 15.82 2.51
CA ASP A 308 9.20 15.21 1.59
C ASP A 308 7.78 15.75 1.87
N PRO A 309 7.10 16.33 0.86
CA PRO A 309 5.78 16.97 1.05
C PRO A 309 4.67 15.99 1.45
N ARG A 310 4.91 14.68 1.32
CA ARG A 310 3.98 13.64 1.77
C ARG A 310 4.11 13.36 3.27
N VAL A 311 5.22 13.74 3.90
CA VAL A 311 5.48 13.51 5.32
C VAL A 311 5.04 14.72 6.13
N ARG A 312 4.22 14.49 7.15
CA ARG A 312 3.76 15.49 8.10
C ARG A 312 4.11 15.04 9.50
N THR A 313 4.80 15.89 10.24
CA THR A 313 5.20 15.59 11.61
C THR A 313 4.34 16.37 12.60
N MET A 314 4.10 15.76 13.75
CA MET A 314 3.36 16.34 14.87
C MET A 314 4.08 15.91 16.15
N ARG A 315 4.02 16.75 17.18
CA ARG A 315 4.57 16.41 18.50
C ARG A 315 3.54 16.64 19.59
N GLN A 316 3.61 15.82 20.63
CA GLN A 316 2.85 15.98 21.86
C GLN A 316 3.69 15.69 23.11
N ALA A 317 3.12 15.97 24.28
CA ALA A 317 3.62 15.42 25.54
C ALA A 317 3.47 13.88 25.56
N PRO A 318 4.27 13.15 26.35
CA PRO A 318 4.27 11.68 26.39
C PRO A 318 3.00 11.10 27.02
N LEU A 319 1.95 10.97 26.22
CA LEU A 319 0.61 10.51 26.64
C LEU A 319 0.36 9.05 26.27
N GLY A 320 1.31 8.40 25.61
CA GLY A 320 1.27 6.99 25.24
C GLY A 320 0.73 6.74 23.82
N VAL A 321 1.06 5.56 23.31
CA VAL A 321 0.78 5.16 21.92
C VAL A 321 -0.69 5.24 21.52
N ALA A 322 -1.63 5.02 22.45
CA ALA A 322 -3.06 5.10 22.16
C ALA A 322 -3.51 6.56 21.89
N ALA A 323 -3.04 7.51 22.70
CA ALA A 323 -3.32 8.93 22.52
C ALA A 323 -2.66 9.45 21.24
N ALA A 324 -1.40 9.06 20.99
CA ALA A 324 -0.69 9.38 19.76
C ALA A 324 -1.44 8.87 18.52
N ARG A 325 -1.86 7.59 18.51
CA ARG A 325 -2.64 7.00 17.41
C ARG A 325 -4.00 7.67 17.21
N ASN A 326 -4.71 8.07 18.26
CA ASN A 326 -5.97 8.81 18.13
C ASN A 326 -5.77 10.17 17.45
N LYS A 327 -4.72 10.93 17.82
CA LYS A 327 -4.40 12.19 17.15
C LYS A 327 -3.99 12.01 15.70
N LEU A 328 -3.24 10.95 15.40
CA LEU A 328 -2.91 10.59 14.02
C LEU A 328 -4.17 10.27 13.19
N VAL A 329 -5.12 9.53 13.75
CA VAL A 329 -6.41 9.24 13.10
C VAL A 329 -7.23 10.51 12.84
N ASP A 330 -7.13 11.51 13.72
CA ASP A 330 -7.75 12.81 13.49
C ASP A 330 -7.08 13.59 12.36
N ALA A 331 -5.75 13.56 12.31
CA ALA A 331 -4.95 14.27 11.30
C ALA A 331 -4.98 13.63 9.90
N ALA A 332 -5.39 12.36 9.79
CA ALA A 332 -5.51 11.60 8.54
C ALA A 332 -6.53 12.24 7.58
N ARG A 333 -6.14 12.49 6.33
CA ARG A 333 -7.01 13.04 5.28
C ARG A 333 -7.60 11.94 4.41
N ALA A 334 -6.91 10.82 4.27
CA ALA A 334 -7.31 9.73 3.40
C ALA A 334 -8.51 8.93 3.92
N PRO A 335 -9.26 8.25 3.03
CA PRO A 335 -10.33 7.32 3.42
C PRO A 335 -9.85 6.04 4.11
N PHE A 336 -8.56 5.71 3.99
CA PHE A 336 -7.94 4.55 4.62
C PHE A 336 -6.73 4.94 5.44
N VAL A 337 -6.55 4.26 6.57
CA VAL A 337 -5.40 4.37 7.45
C VAL A 337 -4.59 3.08 7.33
N VAL A 338 -3.29 3.20 7.09
CA VAL A 338 -2.32 2.10 7.20
C VAL A 338 -1.55 2.33 8.49
N VAL A 339 -1.58 1.35 9.39
CA VAL A 339 -0.83 1.45 10.65
C VAL A 339 0.59 0.96 10.40
N GLN A 340 1.58 1.79 10.72
CA GLN A 340 2.99 1.45 10.60
C GLN A 340 3.67 1.73 11.94
N ASP A 341 4.36 0.72 12.47
CA ASP A 341 5.18 0.90 13.66
C ASP A 341 6.54 1.52 13.25
N ASP A 342 7.16 2.27 14.15
CA ASP A 342 8.30 3.15 13.87
C ASP A 342 9.65 2.43 13.75
N ASP A 343 9.71 1.15 14.12
CA ASP A 343 10.89 0.29 14.06
C ASP A 343 10.82 -0.79 12.96
N ASP A 344 9.69 -0.91 12.27
CA ASP A 344 9.43 -1.92 11.25
C ASP A 344 9.64 -1.40 9.82
N ILE A 345 9.93 -2.32 8.89
CA ILE A 345 10.08 -2.00 7.46
C ILE A 345 8.83 -2.42 6.69
N MET A 346 8.27 -1.51 5.90
CA MET A 346 7.10 -1.77 5.06
C MET A 346 7.51 -2.39 3.71
N LEU A 347 6.98 -3.57 3.38
CA LEU A 347 7.22 -4.21 2.08
C LEU A 347 6.50 -3.44 0.96
N PRO A 348 7.10 -3.30 -0.24
CA PRO A 348 6.68 -2.30 -1.24
C PRO A 348 5.29 -2.53 -1.85
N TRP A 349 4.77 -3.75 -1.79
CA TRP A 349 3.44 -4.11 -2.30
C TRP A 349 2.33 -4.00 -1.24
N ARG A 350 2.65 -3.66 0.02
CA ARG A 350 1.71 -3.73 1.14
C ARG A 350 0.42 -2.97 0.86
N ILE A 351 0.51 -1.68 0.50
CA ILE A 351 -0.67 -0.83 0.30
C ILE A 351 -1.53 -1.33 -0.87
N LYS A 352 -0.89 -1.73 -1.97
CA LYS A 352 -1.57 -2.32 -3.14
C LYS A 352 -2.35 -3.59 -2.76
N ALA A 353 -1.70 -4.51 -2.06
CA ALA A 353 -2.32 -5.76 -1.61
C ALA A 353 -3.51 -5.52 -0.65
N HIS A 354 -3.42 -4.49 0.20
CA HIS A 354 -4.55 -4.08 1.02
C HIS A 354 -5.75 -3.61 0.19
N PHE A 355 -5.52 -2.78 -0.83
CA PHE A 355 -6.60 -2.32 -1.71
C PHE A 355 -7.21 -3.45 -2.53
N GLU A 356 -6.40 -4.37 -3.07
CA GLU A 356 -6.88 -5.54 -3.82
C GLU A 356 -7.78 -6.46 -2.98
N ALA A 357 -7.48 -6.58 -1.68
CA ALA A 357 -8.29 -7.35 -0.75
C ALA A 357 -9.49 -6.57 -0.16
N MET A 358 -9.53 -5.24 -0.27
CA MET A 358 -10.56 -4.40 0.36
C MET A 358 -11.88 -4.47 -0.41
N SER A 359 -13.00 -4.61 0.32
CA SER A 359 -14.35 -4.44 -0.22
C SER A 359 -15.17 -3.51 0.68
N ALA A 360 -16.33 -3.07 0.19
CA ALA A 360 -17.19 -2.09 0.85
C ALA A 360 -17.61 -2.50 2.27
N GLU A 361 -17.77 -3.81 2.48
CA GLU A 361 -18.31 -4.44 3.69
C GLU A 361 -17.26 -4.59 4.79
N LEU A 362 -15.97 -4.46 4.45
CA LEU A 362 -14.88 -4.64 5.41
C LEU A 362 -14.59 -3.36 6.18
N ALA A 363 -14.27 -3.50 7.48
CA ALA A 363 -13.65 -2.44 8.26
C ALA A 363 -12.16 -2.29 7.96
N GLY A 364 -11.52 -3.38 7.52
CA GLY A 364 -10.08 -3.42 7.37
C GLY A 364 -9.56 -4.69 6.73
N THR A 365 -8.28 -4.67 6.37
CA THR A 365 -7.52 -5.81 5.90
C THR A 365 -6.22 -5.92 6.68
N TYR A 366 -5.63 -7.11 6.73
CA TYR A 366 -4.39 -7.42 7.45
C TYR A 366 -3.61 -8.50 6.70
N GLY A 367 -2.35 -8.73 7.06
CA GLY A 367 -1.53 -9.75 6.42
C GLY A 367 -0.47 -10.34 7.34
N GLY A 368 0.36 -11.20 6.77
CA GLY A 368 1.50 -11.79 7.43
C GLY A 368 2.69 -10.83 7.53
N TRP A 369 3.73 -11.27 8.21
CA TRP A 369 4.98 -10.54 8.36
C TRP A 369 6.16 -11.51 8.49
N VAL A 370 7.37 -10.97 8.48
CA VAL A 370 8.60 -11.71 8.77
C VAL A 370 9.30 -11.03 9.93
N ASP A 371 9.49 -11.74 11.04
CA ASP A 371 10.37 -11.27 12.10
C ASP A 371 11.81 -11.38 11.63
N PHE A 372 12.64 -10.39 11.90
CA PHE A 372 14.09 -10.47 11.69
C PHE A 372 14.86 -9.98 12.91
N ASP A 373 15.96 -10.63 13.24
CA ASP A 373 16.90 -10.15 14.24
C ASP A 373 17.71 -8.98 13.66
N ASN A 374 17.76 -7.85 14.38
CA ASN A 374 18.41 -6.64 13.89
C ASN A 374 19.93 -6.79 13.70
N ILE A 375 20.57 -7.74 14.38
CA ILE A 375 22.02 -7.93 14.36
C ILE A 375 22.39 -9.06 13.41
N THR A 376 21.73 -10.21 13.52
CA THR A 376 22.10 -11.40 12.74
C THR A 376 21.36 -11.50 11.41
N GLY A 377 20.25 -10.80 11.25
CA GLY A 377 19.36 -10.94 10.09
C GLY A 377 18.60 -12.26 10.05
N GLU A 378 18.68 -13.11 11.08
CA GLU A 378 17.90 -14.35 11.16
C GLU A 378 16.41 -14.05 11.10
N THR A 379 15.65 -14.83 10.31
CA THR A 379 14.25 -14.54 10.04
C THR A 379 13.28 -15.64 10.46
N GLN A 380 12.07 -15.24 10.86
CA GLN A 380 10.94 -16.13 11.12
C GLN A 380 9.67 -15.60 10.45
N VAL A 381 9.10 -16.38 9.54
CA VAL A 381 7.85 -16.01 8.84
C VAL A 381 6.63 -16.26 9.72
N VAL A 382 5.75 -15.27 9.80
CA VAL A 382 4.43 -15.38 10.44
C VAL A 382 3.34 -15.04 9.42
N GLN A 383 2.75 -16.07 8.83
CA GLN A 383 1.79 -15.91 7.72
C GLN A 383 0.36 -15.55 8.15
N GLY A 384 0.05 -15.61 9.45
CA GLY A 384 -1.30 -15.33 9.95
C GLY A 384 -2.35 -16.41 9.61
N ARG A 385 -3.60 -16.09 9.90
CA ARG A 385 -4.79 -16.94 9.63
C ARG A 385 -5.94 -16.05 9.18
N GLU A 386 -6.87 -16.61 8.41
CA GLU A 386 -8.16 -15.97 8.14
C GLU A 386 -9.11 -16.20 9.32
N TYR A 387 -9.45 -15.12 10.00
CA TYR A 387 -10.42 -15.13 11.09
C TYR A 387 -11.80 -14.64 10.61
N ASP A 388 -12.85 -15.40 10.91
CA ASP A 388 -14.20 -14.84 10.95
C ASP A 388 -14.44 -14.08 12.27
N ALA A 389 -15.56 -13.37 12.38
CA ALA A 389 -15.88 -12.54 13.55
C ALA A 389 -15.92 -13.35 14.86
N ALA A 390 -16.38 -14.61 14.80
CA ALA A 390 -16.47 -15.48 15.98
C ALA A 390 -15.08 -15.99 16.37
N ALA A 391 -14.33 -16.53 15.42
CA ALA A 391 -12.98 -17.01 15.65
C ALA A 391 -12.06 -15.89 16.15
N PHE A 392 -12.24 -14.66 15.68
CA PHE A 392 -11.46 -13.51 16.15
C PHE A 392 -11.66 -13.24 17.65
N MET A 393 -12.90 -13.28 18.14
CA MET A 393 -13.21 -13.07 19.55
C MET A 393 -12.63 -14.16 20.47
N TYR A 394 -12.39 -15.35 19.93
CA TYR A 394 -12.06 -16.54 20.71
C TYR A 394 -10.61 -17.04 20.52
N ALA A 395 -9.91 -16.64 19.45
CA ALA A 395 -8.53 -17.04 19.17
C ALA A 395 -7.51 -16.47 20.16
N SER A 396 -7.84 -15.39 20.88
CA SER A 396 -6.93 -14.67 21.80
C SER A 396 -5.59 -14.28 21.16
N ARG A 397 -5.53 -14.19 19.83
CA ARG A 397 -4.35 -13.79 19.05
C ARG A 397 -4.73 -12.59 18.20
N VAL A 398 -3.91 -11.55 18.26
CA VAL A 398 -4.15 -10.30 17.54
C VAL A 398 -3.86 -10.50 16.05
N LEU A 399 -4.62 -9.84 15.19
CA LEU A 399 -4.10 -9.42 13.89
C LEU A 399 -2.87 -8.57 14.18
N ALA A 400 -1.72 -8.78 13.53
CA ALA A 400 -0.61 -7.86 13.73
C ALA A 400 -1.09 -6.45 13.37
N HIS A 401 -1.18 -5.57 14.36
CA HIS A 401 -1.76 -4.25 14.16
C HIS A 401 -0.93 -3.44 13.18
N GLY A 402 0.40 -3.55 13.28
CA GLY A 402 1.36 -3.01 12.32
C GLY A 402 1.25 -3.59 10.90
N THR A 403 0.44 -4.63 10.65
CA THR A 403 0.14 -5.13 9.29
C THR A 403 -1.25 -4.73 8.78
N SER A 404 -1.99 -3.89 9.50
CA SER A 404 -3.39 -3.58 9.19
C SER A 404 -3.56 -2.32 8.32
N MET A 405 -4.54 -2.35 7.43
CA MET A 405 -5.17 -1.17 6.82
C MET A 405 -6.63 -1.13 7.24
N LEU A 406 -7.08 0.02 7.75
CA LEU A 406 -8.40 0.21 8.34
C LEU A 406 -9.11 1.40 7.68
N ARG A 407 -10.43 1.36 7.61
CA ARG A 407 -11.21 2.53 7.19
C ARG A 407 -11.10 3.67 8.20
N THR A 408 -10.80 4.87 7.72
CA THR A 408 -10.61 6.06 8.57
C THR A 408 -11.86 6.42 9.35
N ASP A 409 -13.05 6.33 8.73
CA ASP A 409 -14.32 6.62 9.38
C ASP A 409 -14.66 5.64 10.51
N VAL A 410 -14.32 4.37 10.33
CA VAL A 410 -14.44 3.33 11.36
C VAL A 410 -13.51 3.62 12.54
N LEU A 411 -12.24 3.97 12.28
CA LEU A 411 -11.29 4.31 13.33
C LEU A 411 -11.72 5.55 14.14
N ARG A 412 -12.16 6.61 13.46
CA ARG A 412 -12.66 7.84 14.12
C ARG A 412 -13.85 7.57 15.02
N ARG A 413 -14.70 6.62 14.65
CA ARG A 413 -15.87 6.23 15.43
C ARG A 413 -15.51 5.40 16.67
N PHE A 414 -14.57 4.46 16.55
CA PHE A 414 -14.27 3.52 17.64
C PHE A 414 -13.19 4.00 18.60
N ARG A 415 -12.14 4.64 18.07
CA ARG A 415 -10.96 5.14 18.79
C ARG A 415 -10.19 4.08 19.59
N TYR A 416 -8.90 4.32 19.77
CA TYR A 416 -8.09 3.60 20.76
C TYR A 416 -8.49 4.06 22.17
N ARG A 417 -8.44 3.15 23.15
CA ARG A 417 -8.71 3.48 24.56
C ARG A 417 -7.42 3.96 25.22
N GLU A 418 -7.34 5.26 25.48
CA GLU A 418 -6.11 5.92 25.95
C GLU A 418 -5.67 5.51 27.36
N PHE A 419 -6.59 5.02 28.20
CA PHE A 419 -6.27 4.51 29.54
C PHE A 419 -5.60 3.13 29.54
N LEU A 420 -5.48 2.46 28.39
CA LEU A 420 -4.82 1.15 28.30
C LEU A 420 -3.31 1.33 28.07
N LEU A 421 -2.51 0.78 28.98
CA LEU A 421 -1.05 0.76 28.87
C LEU A 421 -0.52 -0.30 27.89
N ALA A 422 -1.34 -1.31 27.58
CA ALA A 422 -0.96 -2.42 26.70
C ALA A 422 -2.22 -3.06 26.06
N GLY A 423 -2.05 -3.72 24.91
CA GLY A 423 -3.15 -4.39 24.20
C GLY A 423 -4.19 -3.45 23.60
N VAL A 424 -3.79 -2.21 23.29
CA VAL A 424 -4.64 -1.15 22.73
C VAL A 424 -5.23 -1.54 21.37
N ASP A 425 -4.44 -2.25 20.58
CA ASP A 425 -4.74 -2.80 19.27
C ASP A 425 -5.76 -3.93 19.35
N PHE A 426 -5.49 -4.91 20.22
CA PHE A 426 -6.40 -6.01 20.48
C PHE A 426 -7.75 -5.49 20.97
N ASN A 427 -7.75 -4.49 21.85
CA ASN A 427 -8.98 -3.88 22.34
C ASN A 427 -9.83 -3.27 21.23
N LEU A 428 -9.19 -2.51 20.33
CA LEU A 428 -9.87 -1.90 19.20
C LEU A 428 -10.48 -2.95 18.27
N ILE A 429 -9.70 -3.94 17.82
CA ILE A 429 -10.20 -4.94 16.88
C ILE A 429 -11.29 -5.80 17.54
N ALA A 430 -11.13 -6.19 18.80
CA ALA A 430 -12.15 -6.96 19.52
C ALA A 430 -13.48 -6.18 19.61
N ARG A 431 -13.44 -4.87 19.86
CA ARG A 431 -14.64 -4.01 19.86
C ARG A 431 -15.27 -3.89 18.48
N LEU A 432 -14.47 -3.80 17.43
CA LEU A 432 -14.94 -3.75 16.05
C LEU A 432 -15.61 -5.06 15.65
N SER A 433 -14.97 -6.20 15.90
CA SER A 433 -15.53 -7.53 15.63
C SER A 433 -16.82 -7.77 16.42
N HIS A 434 -16.86 -7.37 17.69
CA HIS A 434 -18.08 -7.48 18.51
C HIS A 434 -19.24 -6.62 17.96
N ALA A 435 -18.92 -5.49 17.31
CA ALA A 435 -19.91 -4.65 16.64
C ALA A 435 -20.30 -5.16 15.24
N GLY A 436 -19.84 -6.34 14.83
CA GLY A 436 -20.17 -6.97 13.55
C GLY A 436 -19.29 -6.56 12.37
N TYR A 437 -18.24 -5.76 12.60
CA TYR A 437 -17.30 -5.41 11.53
C TYR A 437 -16.42 -6.61 11.16
N GLN A 438 -16.17 -6.74 9.86
CA GLN A 438 -15.38 -7.83 9.29
C GLN A 438 -14.01 -7.35 8.81
N PHE A 439 -13.06 -8.28 8.79
CA PHE A 439 -11.69 -8.08 8.34
C PHE A 439 -11.29 -9.20 7.38
N ARG A 440 -10.40 -8.92 6.44
CA ARG A 440 -9.90 -9.93 5.48
C ARG A 440 -8.38 -9.98 5.47
N HIS A 441 -7.85 -11.20 5.43
CA HIS A 441 -6.41 -11.42 5.24
C HIS A 441 -6.04 -11.19 3.75
N THR A 442 -4.97 -10.45 3.48
CA THR A 442 -4.53 -10.10 2.11
C THR A 442 -3.79 -11.23 1.40
N LYS A 443 -3.38 -12.26 2.16
CA LYS A 443 -2.49 -13.36 1.71
C LYS A 443 -1.10 -12.86 1.31
N HIS A 444 -0.68 -11.70 1.78
CA HIS A 444 0.65 -11.15 1.52
C HIS A 444 1.41 -10.95 2.83
N LEU A 445 2.73 -11.06 2.76
CA LEU A 445 3.63 -10.53 3.77
C LEU A 445 3.67 -9.00 3.61
N HIS A 446 3.49 -8.26 4.70
CA HIS A 446 3.33 -6.81 4.67
C HIS A 446 4.49 -6.02 5.25
N ILE A 447 5.17 -6.57 6.26
CA ILE A 447 6.29 -5.92 6.93
C ILE A 447 7.41 -6.91 7.23
N LEU A 448 8.62 -6.38 7.35
CA LEU A 448 9.71 -7.01 8.10
C LEU A 448 9.68 -6.39 9.50
N ARG A 449 9.32 -7.20 10.50
CA ARG A 449 9.22 -6.76 11.89
C ARG A 449 10.57 -6.91 12.57
N ARG A 450 11.10 -5.82 13.11
CA ARG A 450 12.45 -5.79 13.70
C ARG A 450 12.43 -6.33 15.12
N MET A 451 13.30 -7.29 15.40
CA MET A 451 13.53 -7.80 16.76
C MET A 451 14.81 -7.18 17.34
N HIS A 452 14.68 -6.51 18.49
CA HIS A 452 15.74 -5.81 19.22
C HIS A 452 15.39 -5.65 20.72
N GLY A 453 16.38 -5.32 21.55
CA GLY A 453 16.21 -5.24 23.01
C GLY A 453 15.18 -4.20 23.52
N LEU A 454 14.74 -3.29 22.65
CA LEU A 454 13.79 -2.21 22.99
C LEU A 454 12.36 -2.48 22.51
N ASN A 455 12.07 -3.63 21.89
CA ASN A 455 10.70 -3.92 21.44
C ASN A 455 9.72 -3.87 22.63
N LEU A 456 8.57 -3.22 22.44
CA LEU A 456 7.50 -3.17 23.45
C LEU A 456 7.02 -4.58 23.85
N THR A 457 7.06 -5.54 22.93
CA THR A 457 6.72 -6.96 23.16
C THR A 457 7.73 -7.70 24.03
N ALA A 458 9.00 -7.29 24.07
CA ALA A 458 10.00 -7.86 24.97
C ALA A 458 9.85 -7.32 26.39
N VAL A 459 9.56 -6.02 26.53
CA VAL A 459 9.48 -5.33 27.83
C VAL A 459 8.12 -5.53 28.54
N SER A 460 7.03 -5.75 27.80
CA SER A 460 5.65 -5.72 28.36
C SER A 460 4.80 -6.98 28.11
N GLN A 461 5.41 -8.09 27.71
CA GLN A 461 4.71 -9.30 27.23
C GLN A 461 3.64 -9.84 28.21
N GLY A 462 3.89 -9.76 29.52
CA GLY A 462 2.92 -10.14 30.56
C GLY A 462 1.70 -9.20 30.64
N ASN A 463 1.93 -7.89 30.49
CA ASN A 463 0.87 -6.88 30.54
C ASN A 463 -0.05 -6.92 29.31
N GLN A 464 0.50 -7.19 28.12
CA GLN A 464 -0.28 -7.35 26.88
C GLN A 464 -1.23 -8.55 26.96
N LYS A 465 -0.74 -9.72 27.37
CA LYS A 465 -1.56 -10.94 27.52
C LYS A 465 -2.67 -10.74 28.55
N ASN A 466 -2.39 -10.05 29.65
CA ASN A 466 -3.37 -9.74 30.69
C ASN A 466 -4.44 -8.76 30.21
N ALA A 467 -4.08 -7.71 29.48
CA ALA A 467 -5.01 -6.73 28.91
C ALA A 467 -5.94 -7.35 27.85
N ALA A 468 -5.39 -8.19 26.96
CA ALA A 468 -6.17 -8.95 25.98
C ALA A 468 -7.17 -9.86 26.69
N THR A 469 -6.71 -10.65 27.67
CA THR A 469 -7.59 -11.55 28.46
C THR A 469 -8.72 -10.80 29.16
N ARG A 470 -8.45 -9.64 29.76
CA ARG A 470 -9.48 -8.81 30.42
C ARG A 470 -10.48 -8.25 29.42
N THR A 471 -10.02 -7.74 28.28
CA THR A 471 -10.91 -7.23 27.21
C THR A 471 -11.84 -8.33 26.71
N VAL A 472 -11.28 -9.50 26.39
CA VAL A 472 -12.05 -10.66 25.95
C VAL A 472 -13.08 -11.05 27.00
N ARG A 473 -12.68 -11.18 28.27
CA ARG A 473 -13.60 -11.54 29.36
C ARG A 473 -14.75 -10.54 29.50
N ILE A 474 -14.49 -9.24 29.42
CA ILE A 474 -15.53 -8.20 29.50
C ILE A 474 -16.51 -8.33 28.33
N LEU A 475 -16.01 -8.50 27.11
CA LEU A 475 -16.86 -8.67 25.92
C LEU A 475 -17.63 -10.02 25.94
N GLN A 476 -17.09 -11.02 26.63
CA GLN A 476 -17.68 -12.36 26.79
C GLN A 476 -18.51 -12.54 28.07
N GLN A 477 -18.71 -11.50 28.90
CA GLN A 477 -19.40 -11.61 30.20
C GLN A 477 -20.84 -12.15 30.09
N ARG A 478 -21.39 -12.29 28.88
CA ARG A 478 -22.71 -12.88 28.60
C ARG A 478 -22.69 -14.29 28.01
N ASP A 479 -21.52 -14.89 27.76
CA ASP A 479 -21.42 -16.18 27.06
C ASP A 479 -20.89 -17.30 27.98
N THR A 480 -21.80 -17.94 28.72
CA THR A 480 -21.50 -19.05 29.65
C THR A 480 -21.83 -20.43 29.07
N SER A 481 -21.65 -20.64 27.76
CA SER A 481 -22.13 -21.84 27.08
C SER A 481 -21.04 -22.71 26.44
N SER A 482 -21.37 -23.99 26.19
CA SER A 482 -20.54 -24.92 25.40
C SER A 482 -20.19 -24.39 24.00
N HIS A 483 -21.00 -23.47 23.47
CA HIS A 483 -20.77 -22.78 22.20
C HIS A 483 -19.51 -21.92 22.22
N ALA A 484 -19.25 -21.16 23.30
CA ALA A 484 -18.03 -20.39 23.46
C ALA A 484 -16.77 -21.29 23.47
N ASN A 485 -16.86 -22.47 24.09
CA ASN A 485 -15.77 -23.45 24.07
C ASN A 485 -15.56 -24.07 22.68
N LYS A 486 -16.63 -24.35 21.93
CA LYS A 486 -16.55 -24.79 20.55
C LYS A 486 -15.84 -23.74 19.68
N LEU A 487 -16.27 -22.48 19.74
CA LEU A 487 -15.66 -21.38 18.96
C LEU A 487 -14.19 -21.15 19.34
N ARG A 488 -13.81 -21.30 20.62
CA ARG A 488 -12.39 -21.30 21.03
C ARG A 488 -11.59 -22.42 20.40
N ASN A 489 -12.15 -23.63 20.33
CA ASN A 489 -11.48 -24.77 19.72
C ASN A 489 -11.37 -24.60 18.20
N ASP A 490 -12.44 -24.17 17.55
CA ASP A 490 -12.47 -23.90 16.10
C ASP A 490 -11.42 -22.82 15.75
N ALA A 491 -11.35 -21.74 16.53
CA ALA A 491 -10.36 -20.67 16.37
C ALA A 491 -8.90 -21.15 16.51
N LYS A 492 -8.62 -22.05 17.47
CA LYS A 492 -7.29 -22.65 17.66
C LYS A 492 -6.87 -23.53 16.48
N ASN A 493 -7.84 -24.16 15.82
CA ASN A 493 -7.61 -25.12 14.74
C ASN A 493 -7.72 -24.50 13.34
N LEU A 494 -7.92 -23.17 13.23
CA LEU A 494 -7.93 -22.49 11.94
C LEU A 494 -6.64 -22.76 11.15
N PRO A 495 -6.73 -23.08 9.85
CA PRO A 495 -5.56 -23.30 9.02
C PRO A 495 -4.75 -22.00 8.88
N THR A 496 -3.43 -22.15 8.75
CA THR A 496 -2.55 -21.04 8.38
C THR A 496 -2.85 -20.61 6.95
N THR A 497 -2.92 -19.30 6.72
CA THR A 497 -3.10 -18.75 5.38
C THR A 497 -1.76 -18.70 4.67
N ARG A 498 -1.60 -19.38 3.54
CA ARG A 498 -0.34 -19.31 2.78
C ARG A 498 -0.18 -17.90 2.18
N CYS A 499 0.90 -17.22 2.55
CA CYS A 499 1.22 -15.92 1.98
C CYS A 499 1.99 -16.03 0.66
N HIS A 500 1.81 -15.04 -0.22
CA HIS A 500 2.65 -14.84 -1.38
C HIS A 500 4.12 -14.65 -0.98
N TYR A 501 5.03 -15.17 -1.82
CA TYR A 501 6.49 -15.07 -1.70
C TYR A 501 7.14 -15.83 -0.53
N VAL A 502 6.40 -16.65 0.20
CA VAL A 502 6.95 -17.46 1.30
C VAL A 502 8.03 -18.44 0.82
N ASP A 503 7.91 -18.96 -0.41
CA ASP A 503 8.92 -19.85 -1.00
C ASP A 503 10.05 -19.10 -1.73
N ARG A 504 9.97 -17.76 -1.79
CA ARG A 504 10.97 -16.88 -2.44
C ARG A 504 11.36 -15.73 -1.51
N LEU A 505 11.53 -16.02 -0.22
CA LEU A 505 11.86 -14.99 0.78
C LEU A 505 13.17 -14.29 0.43
N VAL A 506 14.22 -15.07 0.16
CA VAL A 506 15.56 -14.56 -0.15
C VAL A 506 15.54 -13.65 -1.38
N ASP A 507 14.83 -14.05 -2.43
CA ASP A 507 14.87 -13.34 -3.71
C ASP A 507 13.96 -12.11 -3.75
N VAL A 508 12.89 -12.08 -2.94
CA VAL A 508 11.81 -11.09 -3.09
C VAL A 508 11.57 -10.27 -1.83
N VAL A 509 11.73 -10.86 -0.64
CA VAL A 509 11.30 -10.25 0.63
C VAL A 509 12.49 -9.72 1.42
N LEU A 510 13.52 -10.55 1.61
CA LEU A 510 14.73 -10.18 2.34
C LEU A 510 15.58 -9.09 1.70
N PRO A 511 15.54 -8.80 0.37
CA PRO A 511 16.25 -7.65 -0.18
C PRO A 511 15.82 -6.32 0.44
N TYR A 512 14.68 -6.26 1.12
CA TYR A 512 14.21 -5.06 1.81
C TYR A 512 14.65 -4.98 3.29
N LEU A 513 15.46 -5.92 3.80
CA LEU A 513 16.08 -5.80 5.12
C LEU A 513 16.91 -4.50 5.23
N PRO A 514 17.22 -3.99 6.44
CA PRO A 514 18.05 -2.80 6.64
C PRO A 514 19.40 -2.84 5.92
N ASP A 515 19.96 -1.68 5.63
CA ASP A 515 21.19 -1.54 4.83
C ASP A 515 22.40 -2.28 5.42
N HIS A 516 22.50 -2.32 6.76
CA HIS A 516 23.58 -3.01 7.45
C HIS A 516 23.46 -4.54 7.42
N LEU A 517 22.33 -5.09 6.99
CA LEU A 517 22.09 -6.53 6.85
C LEU A 517 22.01 -6.99 5.39
N MET A 518 21.91 -6.06 4.43
CA MET A 518 21.55 -6.41 3.06
C MET A 518 22.16 -5.46 2.03
N HIS A 519 23.03 -6.02 1.19
CA HIS A 519 23.46 -5.41 -0.06
C HIS A 519 22.49 -5.76 -1.19
N ARG A 520 21.98 -4.74 -1.87
CA ARG A 520 20.89 -4.90 -2.86
C ARG A 520 21.33 -4.51 -4.24
N ARG A 521 20.75 -5.20 -5.21
CA ARG A 521 20.72 -4.85 -6.63
C ARG A 521 19.34 -4.34 -7.00
N VAL A 522 19.29 -3.23 -7.71
CA VAL A 522 18.06 -2.63 -8.24
C VAL A 522 18.09 -2.71 -9.76
N THR A 523 17.00 -3.24 -10.33
CA THR A 523 16.83 -3.33 -11.78
C THR A 523 15.66 -2.44 -12.21
N ILE A 524 15.91 -1.54 -13.15
CA ILE A 524 14.90 -0.70 -13.77
C ILE A 524 14.59 -1.30 -15.15
N PRO A 525 13.36 -1.81 -15.37
CA PRO A 525 12.98 -2.43 -16.63
C PRO A 525 12.73 -1.37 -17.70
N ASP A 526 13.23 -1.63 -18.91
CA ASP A 526 13.26 -0.70 -20.05
C ASP A 526 14.07 0.57 -19.74
N SER A 527 14.99 0.96 -20.64
CA SER A 527 15.67 2.25 -20.54
C SER A 527 14.60 3.34 -20.33
N PRO A 528 14.73 4.25 -19.35
CA PRO A 528 13.74 5.30 -19.05
C PRO A 528 13.72 6.39 -20.15
N GLU A 529 13.63 5.99 -21.42
CA GLU A 529 13.53 6.87 -22.57
C GLU A 529 12.30 7.77 -22.40
N GLY A 530 12.55 9.07 -22.25
CA GLY A 530 11.54 10.09 -22.01
C GLY A 530 11.27 10.43 -20.54
N GLN A 531 11.81 9.68 -19.56
CA GLN A 531 11.75 10.03 -18.13
C GLN A 531 13.10 10.50 -17.58
N ILE A 532 14.22 9.97 -18.09
CA ILE A 532 15.57 10.34 -17.66
C ILE A 532 16.45 10.45 -18.89
N GLU A 533 16.96 11.66 -19.16
CA GLU A 533 17.72 11.94 -20.38
C GLU A 533 19.19 11.49 -20.28
N ARG A 534 19.81 11.58 -19.09
CA ARG A 534 21.23 11.27 -18.87
C ARG A 534 21.43 10.33 -17.69
N ALA A 535 22.49 9.50 -17.75
CA ALA A 535 22.85 8.59 -16.66
C ALA A 535 23.08 9.35 -15.35
N GLN A 536 23.66 10.55 -15.45
CA GLN A 536 23.90 11.44 -14.31
C GLN A 536 22.61 11.82 -13.59
N ASP A 537 21.51 12.06 -14.31
CA ASP A 537 20.24 12.42 -13.69
C ASP A 537 19.73 11.27 -12.81
N LEU A 538 19.94 10.01 -13.23
CA LEU A 538 19.63 8.85 -12.42
C LEU A 538 20.58 8.67 -11.22
N ILE A 539 21.87 8.98 -11.37
CA ILE A 539 22.83 9.01 -10.25
C ILE A 539 22.38 10.04 -9.22
N ASP A 540 22.01 11.24 -9.67
CA ASP A 540 21.59 12.34 -8.80
C ASP A 540 20.30 11.99 -8.04
N ILE A 541 19.36 11.31 -8.70
CA ILE A 541 18.12 10.84 -8.08
C ILE A 541 18.38 9.69 -7.11
N SER A 542 19.11 8.66 -7.56
CA SER A 542 19.27 7.42 -6.80
C SER A 542 20.32 7.53 -5.70
N GLY A 543 21.35 8.35 -5.88
CA GLY A 543 22.58 8.31 -5.08
C GLY A 543 23.49 7.14 -5.43
N ALA A 544 23.24 6.43 -6.53
CA ALA A 544 24.03 5.27 -6.94
C ALA A 544 25.48 5.66 -7.28
N LYS A 545 26.45 4.90 -6.76
CA LYS A 545 27.87 5.11 -7.08
C LYS A 545 28.25 4.57 -8.46
N HIS A 546 27.57 3.52 -8.93
CA HIS A 546 27.86 2.84 -10.19
C HIS A 546 26.56 2.49 -10.94
N ILE A 547 26.59 2.65 -12.26
CA ILE A 547 25.51 2.27 -13.18
C ILE A 547 26.09 1.35 -14.24
N THR A 548 25.44 0.21 -14.49
CA THR A 548 25.81 -0.70 -15.58
C THR A 548 24.65 -0.84 -16.59
N GLY A 549 24.98 -0.90 -17.89
CA GLY A 549 23.99 -1.12 -18.96
C GLY A 549 23.27 0.13 -19.48
N TRP A 550 23.80 1.35 -19.26
CA TRP A 550 23.17 2.58 -19.77
C TRP A 550 23.03 2.57 -21.30
N ARG A 551 21.80 2.72 -21.82
CA ARG A 551 21.41 2.78 -23.25
C ARG A 551 21.69 1.54 -24.12
N ASP A 552 22.58 0.65 -23.70
CA ASP A 552 22.95 -0.55 -24.49
C ASP A 552 22.33 -1.86 -23.97
N ALA A 553 21.59 -1.83 -22.86
CA ALA A 553 20.91 -2.98 -22.28
C ALA A 553 19.39 -2.73 -22.15
N PRO A 554 18.55 -3.78 -22.28
CA PRO A 554 17.11 -3.67 -22.08
C PRO A 554 16.76 -3.29 -20.63
N ASP A 555 17.59 -3.68 -19.67
CA ASP A 555 17.41 -3.41 -18.24
C ASP A 555 18.61 -2.65 -17.69
N LEU A 556 18.35 -1.64 -16.86
CA LEU A 556 19.38 -0.85 -16.19
C LEU A 556 19.61 -1.38 -14.76
N VAL A 557 20.87 -1.59 -14.38
CA VAL A 557 21.24 -2.20 -13.09
C VAL A 557 22.05 -1.24 -12.23
N LEU A 558 21.59 -1.06 -10.98
CA LEU A 558 22.21 -0.25 -9.94
C LEU A 558 22.53 -1.13 -8.72
N ASP A 559 23.76 -1.08 -8.23
CA ASP A 559 24.20 -1.88 -7.08
C ASP A 559 24.46 -0.99 -5.84
N GLY A 560 24.20 -1.51 -4.64
CA GLY A 560 24.56 -0.87 -3.37
C GLY A 560 23.62 0.26 -2.92
N LEU A 561 22.35 0.22 -3.34
CA LEU A 561 21.36 1.25 -2.98
C LEU A 561 20.79 1.00 -1.59
N ASP A 562 20.70 2.07 -0.79
CA ASP A 562 20.06 2.10 0.54
C ASP A 562 18.52 2.24 0.45
N LEU A 563 17.81 2.09 1.58
CA LEU A 563 16.35 2.27 1.60
C LEU A 563 15.92 3.69 1.18
N ALA A 564 16.71 4.71 1.51
CA ALA A 564 16.46 6.09 1.11
C ALA A 564 16.51 6.25 -0.43
N SER A 565 17.43 5.54 -1.10
CA SER A 565 17.58 5.52 -2.54
C SER A 565 16.35 4.92 -3.22
N LEU A 566 15.78 3.85 -2.64
CA LEU A 566 14.53 3.26 -3.12
C LEU A 566 13.36 4.25 -3.04
N ALA A 567 13.29 5.02 -1.95
CA ALA A 567 12.30 6.08 -1.78
C ALA A 567 12.46 7.21 -2.82
N ARG A 568 13.70 7.66 -3.07
CA ARG A 568 14.00 8.67 -4.10
C ARG A 568 13.61 8.21 -5.50
N LEU A 569 13.93 6.97 -5.87
CA LEU A 569 13.53 6.38 -7.15
C LEU A 569 12.00 6.37 -7.31
N ARG A 570 11.26 5.94 -6.27
CA ARG A 570 9.78 5.96 -6.31
C ARG A 570 9.22 7.38 -6.42
N ARG A 571 9.80 8.35 -5.70
CA ARG A 571 9.42 9.77 -5.78
C ARG A 571 9.61 10.34 -7.19
N ALA A 572 10.64 9.88 -7.91
CA ALA A 572 10.88 10.23 -9.30
C ALA A 572 9.96 9.49 -10.30
N GLY A 573 9.03 8.65 -9.85
CA GLY A 573 8.13 7.88 -10.71
C GLY A 573 8.80 6.66 -11.36
N ILE A 574 10.00 6.29 -10.91
CA ILE A 574 10.78 5.20 -11.51
C ILE A 574 10.31 3.86 -10.94
N MET A 575 9.92 2.96 -11.85
CA MET A 575 9.59 1.58 -11.53
C MET A 575 10.86 0.74 -11.47
N PHE A 576 10.94 -0.18 -10.51
CA PHE A 576 12.11 -1.03 -10.33
C PHE A 576 11.75 -2.31 -9.57
N SER A 577 12.59 -3.33 -9.74
CA SER A 577 12.67 -4.53 -8.90
C SER A 577 13.95 -4.50 -8.06
N VAL A 578 13.93 -5.25 -6.95
CA VAL A 578 15.07 -5.37 -6.04
C VAL A 578 15.37 -6.84 -5.84
N ALA A 579 16.65 -7.20 -5.87
CA ALA A 579 17.17 -8.52 -5.61
C ALA A 579 18.38 -8.42 -4.67
N PRO A 580 18.81 -9.53 -4.02
CA PRO A 580 20.10 -9.55 -3.35
C PRO A 580 21.19 -9.23 -4.37
N ALA A 581 22.14 -8.37 -3.99
CA ALA A 581 23.36 -8.24 -4.77
C ALA A 581 24.10 -9.60 -4.74
N PRO A 582 24.69 -10.06 -5.85
CA PRO A 582 25.57 -11.22 -5.80
C PRO A 582 26.66 -10.91 -4.78
N SER A 583 26.96 -11.87 -3.89
CA SER A 583 28.20 -11.82 -3.12
C SER A 583 29.31 -11.56 -4.11
N GLU A 584 30.14 -10.54 -3.89
CA GLU A 584 31.27 -10.28 -4.76
C GLU A 584 32.05 -11.58 -4.92
N THR A 585 31.97 -12.16 -6.12
CA THR A 585 32.74 -13.33 -6.45
C THR A 585 34.17 -12.84 -6.57
N VAL A 586 34.92 -13.05 -5.49
CA VAL A 586 36.31 -13.49 -5.49
C VAL A 586 37.10 -12.94 -6.68
N ASP A 587 37.83 -11.85 -6.46
CA ASP A 587 38.87 -11.40 -7.37
C ASP A 587 39.74 -12.62 -7.75
N GLY A 588 40.22 -12.66 -9.01
CA GLY A 588 40.85 -13.82 -9.66
C GLY A 588 42.06 -14.47 -8.98
N ASN A 589 42.36 -14.10 -7.73
CA ASN A 589 43.31 -14.69 -6.81
C ASN A 589 42.69 -15.43 -5.61
N GLY A 590 41.36 -15.56 -5.49
CA GLY A 590 40.77 -16.45 -4.47
C GLY A 590 40.49 -15.84 -3.09
N ASN A 591 40.63 -14.52 -2.91
CA ASN A 591 40.36 -13.87 -1.63
C ASN A 591 38.96 -13.24 -1.61
N ASN A 592 38.27 -13.40 -0.49
CA ASN A 592 36.94 -12.83 -0.23
C ASN A 592 37.16 -11.46 0.45
N GLU A 593 36.38 -10.41 0.16
CA GLU A 593 36.47 -9.13 0.90
C GLU A 593 36.14 -9.28 2.40
N PHE A 594 35.55 -10.40 2.83
CA PHE A 594 35.47 -10.75 4.26
C PHE A 594 36.82 -11.13 4.90
N GLN A 595 37.81 -11.56 4.12
CA GLN A 595 39.17 -11.83 4.61
C GLN A 595 40.03 -10.55 4.71
N SER A 596 39.63 -9.45 4.06
CA SER A 596 40.36 -8.18 4.18
C SER A 596 39.96 -7.37 5.43
N LEU A 597 38.78 -7.64 6.02
CA LEU A 597 38.40 -7.08 7.32
C LEU A 597 39.07 -7.83 8.50
N GLU A 598 39.25 -9.15 8.40
CA GLU A 598 40.05 -9.94 9.37
C GLU A 598 41.54 -9.53 9.34
N ALA A 599 42.06 -9.12 8.18
CA ALA A 599 43.45 -8.66 8.03
C ALA A 599 43.67 -7.18 8.37
N GLN A 600 42.60 -6.37 8.51
CA GLN A 600 42.70 -4.96 8.93
C GLN A 600 42.44 -4.74 10.43
N ILE A 601 41.91 -5.74 11.15
CA ILE A 601 41.72 -5.70 12.61
C ILE A 601 42.97 -6.20 13.38
N LEU A 602 43.99 -6.75 12.71
CA LEU A 602 45.34 -6.90 13.26
C LEU A 602 46.36 -6.47 12.19
N PRO A 603 47.21 -5.44 12.40
CA PRO A 603 48.01 -5.26 13.64
C PRO A 603 48.27 -3.79 14.04
N ALA A 604 48.00 -3.41 15.29
CA ALA A 604 48.71 -2.31 15.96
C ALA A 604 48.54 -2.36 17.49
N LEU A 605 49.11 -3.37 18.14
CA LEU A 605 49.52 -3.20 19.54
C LEU A 605 51.05 -3.06 19.56
N PRO A 606 51.59 -1.91 19.99
CA PRO A 606 53.02 -1.73 20.09
C PRO A 606 53.57 -2.69 21.15
N SER A 607 54.64 -3.40 20.79
CA SER A 607 55.50 -4.06 21.75
C SER A 607 56.11 -3.00 22.67
N SER A 608 55.82 -3.11 23.97
CA SER A 608 56.28 -2.28 25.08
C SER A 608 55.59 -0.93 25.27
N GLY A 609 54.89 -0.79 26.41
CA GLY A 609 54.38 0.47 26.91
C GLY A 609 53.03 0.30 27.61
N LEU A 610 52.99 0.57 28.92
CA LEU A 610 51.78 0.66 29.73
C LEU A 610 50.70 1.50 29.04
N ILE A 611 49.46 1.00 28.97
CA ILE A 611 48.28 1.80 28.65
C ILE A 611 47.35 1.72 29.85
N GLU A 612 47.01 2.90 30.35
CA GLU A 612 46.14 3.18 31.50
C GLU A 612 44.69 2.78 31.24
N ASP A 613 43.96 2.57 32.34
CA ASP A 613 42.54 2.26 32.45
C ASP A 613 41.67 3.11 31.49
N ASP A 614 40.97 2.43 30.58
CA ASP A 614 39.62 2.77 30.06
C ASP A 614 39.43 2.18 28.65
N ALA A 615 39.25 0.86 28.53
CA ALA A 615 38.53 0.26 27.40
C ALA A 615 38.20 -1.22 27.65
N ILE A 616 37.05 -1.63 27.09
CA ILE A 616 36.60 -3.01 26.79
C ILE A 616 35.52 -3.56 27.73
N ASN A 617 34.28 -3.37 27.30
CA ASN A 617 33.13 -4.23 27.60
C ASN A 617 32.43 -4.54 26.28
N LEU A 618 32.71 -5.69 25.67
CA LEU A 618 32.00 -6.23 24.52
C LEU A 618 31.98 -7.76 24.65
N VAL A 619 30.90 -8.29 25.22
CA VAL A 619 30.65 -9.74 25.29
C VAL A 619 29.56 -10.10 24.29
N THR A 620 29.95 -10.84 23.25
CA THR A 620 29.07 -11.41 22.23
C THR A 620 28.59 -12.79 22.68
N ILE A 621 27.27 -12.97 22.91
CA ILE A 621 26.68 -14.29 23.19
C ILE A 621 26.14 -14.87 21.87
N CYS A 622 26.85 -15.82 21.27
CA CYS A 622 26.35 -16.61 20.14
C CYS A 622 25.52 -17.81 20.63
N ARG A 623 24.30 -18.00 20.10
CA ARG A 623 23.44 -19.15 20.40
C ARG A 623 23.51 -20.16 19.25
N ILE A 624 23.87 -21.41 19.54
CA ILE A 624 23.93 -22.50 18.55
C ILE A 624 22.51 -23.05 18.28
N PRO A 625 22.06 -23.21 17.02
CA PRO A 625 20.74 -23.74 16.69
C PRO A 625 20.59 -25.23 17.05
N GLY A 626 19.61 -25.59 17.88
CA GLY A 626 19.21 -26.98 18.15
C GLY A 626 18.75 -27.31 19.58
N LEU A 627 19.07 -26.49 20.59
CA LEU A 627 18.67 -26.77 21.98
C LEU A 627 17.28 -26.19 22.31
N LYS A 628 16.30 -27.08 22.54
CA LYS A 628 15.09 -26.75 23.34
C LYS A 628 15.39 -27.04 24.81
N ALA A 629 15.50 -26.01 25.63
CA ALA A 629 15.45 -26.14 27.09
C ALA A 629 14.17 -25.50 27.63
N THR A 630 13.37 -26.25 28.38
CA THR A 630 12.22 -25.74 29.14
C THR A 630 12.68 -25.32 30.53
N ALA A 631 12.07 -24.26 31.08
CA ALA A 631 12.46 -23.60 32.33
C ALA A 631 12.20 -24.42 33.63
N SER A 632 12.10 -25.75 33.55
CA SER A 632 11.80 -26.63 34.68
C SER A 632 13.00 -27.29 35.35
N ASP A 633 14.21 -27.16 34.80
CA ASP A 633 15.32 -28.07 35.13
C ASP A 633 16.44 -27.45 36.00
N LEU A 634 16.21 -26.29 36.61
CA LEU A 634 17.20 -25.64 37.49
C LEU A 634 17.00 -26.07 38.95
N GLY A 635 17.68 -27.15 39.34
CA GLY A 635 17.85 -27.59 40.73
C GLY A 635 18.99 -26.82 41.46
N GLN A 636 18.86 -26.70 42.78
CA GLN A 636 19.78 -25.99 43.68
C GLN A 636 21.14 -26.70 43.91
N ASP A 637 22.17 -25.87 44.10
CA ASP A 637 23.44 -26.00 44.87
C ASP A 637 24.51 -27.09 44.59
N GLU A 638 25.77 -26.65 44.40
CA GLU A 638 26.98 -27.02 45.19
C GLU A 638 28.25 -26.30 44.66
N VAL A 639 29.00 -25.58 45.51
CA VAL A 639 30.33 -25.02 45.17
C VAL A 639 31.41 -26.03 45.55
N ARG A 640 32.24 -26.48 44.59
CA ARG A 640 33.45 -27.28 44.85
C ARG A 640 34.68 -26.60 44.26
N SER A 641 35.66 -26.28 45.10
CA SER A 641 36.96 -25.75 44.69
C SER A 641 37.89 -26.87 44.18
N ARG A 642 38.56 -26.66 43.06
CA ARG A 642 39.70 -27.48 42.60
C ARG A 642 40.80 -26.57 42.04
N VAL A 643 42.04 -26.86 42.42
CA VAL A 643 43.26 -26.17 41.96
C VAL A 643 43.75 -26.83 40.68
N TRP A 644 44.16 -26.03 39.69
CA TRP A 644 44.79 -26.50 38.45
C TRP A 644 46.09 -25.72 38.22
N SER A 645 47.15 -26.42 37.82
CA SER A 645 48.48 -25.85 37.55
C SER A 645 48.73 -25.73 36.04
N CYS A 646 49.23 -24.57 35.60
CA CYS A 646 49.78 -24.37 34.26
C CYS A 646 51.15 -23.68 34.41
N GLY A 647 52.25 -24.40 34.13
CA GLY A 647 53.60 -23.87 34.34
C GLY A 647 54.03 -23.80 35.81
N SER A 648 55.04 -22.98 36.11
CA SER A 648 55.70 -22.89 37.42
C SER A 648 54.98 -22.03 38.47
N ASP A 649 53.84 -21.42 38.13
CA ASP A 649 53.11 -20.55 39.05
C ASP A 649 51.76 -21.18 39.43
N GLU A 650 51.52 -21.30 40.75
CA GLU A 650 50.25 -21.77 41.31
C GLU A 650 49.28 -20.59 41.46
N HIS A 651 48.14 -20.62 40.75
CA HIS A 651 47.05 -19.66 40.94
C HIS A 651 45.81 -20.36 41.53
N GLU A 652 45.33 -19.85 42.67
CA GLU A 652 44.10 -20.33 43.31
C GLU A 652 42.87 -19.66 42.67
N VAL A 653 42.18 -20.37 41.77
CA VAL A 653 40.93 -19.89 41.16
C VAL A 653 39.74 -20.32 42.03
N ARG A 654 39.02 -19.35 42.61
CA ARG A 654 37.76 -19.60 43.32
C ARG A 654 36.59 -19.51 42.34
N VAL A 655 35.85 -20.61 42.21
CA VAL A 655 34.70 -20.71 41.30
C VAL A 655 33.44 -20.28 42.05
N GLN A 656 32.87 -19.13 41.69
CA GLN A 656 31.50 -18.78 42.04
C GLN A 656 30.57 -19.20 40.90
N THR A 657 29.83 -20.29 41.12
CA THR A 657 28.73 -20.80 40.28
C THR A 657 29.13 -21.59 39.04
N VAL A 658 28.95 -22.91 39.08
CA VAL A 658 29.00 -23.77 37.88
C VAL A 658 27.56 -24.02 37.44
N THR A 659 27.11 -23.36 36.38
CA THR A 659 25.82 -23.70 35.74
C THR A 659 26.14 -24.57 34.53
N SER A 660 25.87 -25.88 34.60
CA SER A 660 26.10 -26.76 33.46
C SER A 660 25.06 -26.49 32.38
N ILE A 661 25.45 -25.81 31.30
CA ILE A 661 24.75 -25.91 30.02
C ILE A 661 25.47 -27.01 29.24
N LYS A 662 24.71 -27.90 28.61
CA LYS A 662 25.12 -29.28 28.31
C LYS A 662 26.44 -29.51 27.55
N ASP A 663 27.11 -28.49 27.01
CA ASP A 663 28.42 -28.60 26.35
C ASP A 663 29.32 -27.33 26.51
N ALA A 664 29.09 -26.50 27.53
CA ALA A 664 29.92 -25.30 27.79
C ALA A 664 30.14 -25.03 29.29
N LEU A 665 31.34 -24.58 29.64
CA LEU A 665 31.70 -24.07 30.97
C LEU A 665 31.91 -22.55 30.92
N LEU A 666 31.22 -21.82 31.80
CA LEU A 666 31.44 -20.39 32.03
C LEU A 666 32.37 -20.19 33.23
N PHE A 667 33.33 -19.28 33.10
CA PHE A 667 34.19 -18.80 34.17
C PHE A 667 34.03 -17.29 34.31
N MET A 668 33.80 -16.82 35.53
CA MET A 668 33.89 -15.40 35.88
C MET A 668 35.22 -15.15 36.60
N SER A 669 35.87 -14.05 36.28
CA SER A 669 37.03 -13.59 37.04
C SER A 669 36.62 -13.19 38.46
N PRO A 670 37.54 -13.26 39.46
CA PRO A 670 37.21 -12.96 40.87
C PRO A 670 36.75 -11.52 41.15
N ASP A 671 36.93 -10.62 40.19
CA ASP A 671 36.59 -9.20 40.21
C ASP A 671 35.39 -8.84 39.30
N ASP A 672 34.70 -9.84 38.75
CA ASP A 672 33.50 -9.70 37.90
C ASP A 672 33.70 -8.91 36.59
N THR A 673 34.94 -8.76 36.13
CA THR A 673 35.27 -7.95 34.93
C THR A 673 35.36 -8.75 33.64
N ALA A 674 35.56 -10.08 33.70
CA ALA A 674 35.69 -10.93 32.53
C ALA A 674 34.89 -12.23 32.63
N ILE A 675 34.30 -12.66 31.50
CA ILE A 675 33.64 -13.95 31.35
C ILE A 675 34.36 -14.75 30.27
N SER A 676 34.95 -15.88 30.64
CA SER A 676 35.55 -16.83 29.70
C SER A 676 34.61 -18.02 29.47
N VAL A 677 34.39 -18.39 28.20
CA VAL A 677 33.53 -19.51 27.81
C VAL A 677 34.39 -20.60 27.17
N ILE A 678 34.41 -21.79 27.76
CA ILE A 678 35.10 -22.96 27.18
C ILE A 678 34.06 -23.93 26.63
N PHE A 679 34.12 -24.19 25.32
CA PHE A 679 33.32 -25.22 24.65
C PHE A 679 34.04 -26.56 24.71
N MET A 680 33.36 -27.61 25.17
CA MET A 680 33.90 -28.97 25.11
C MET A 680 33.47 -29.64 23.80
N PRO A 681 34.38 -30.25 23.03
CA PRO A 681 33.99 -30.99 21.84
C PRO A 681 33.15 -32.22 22.23
N SER A 682 32.01 -32.40 21.56
CA SER A 682 31.14 -33.57 21.73
C SER A 682 31.89 -34.85 21.37
N ARG A 683 31.75 -35.89 22.20
CA ARG A 683 32.39 -37.21 21.99
C ARG A 683 32.06 -37.79 20.60
N THR A 684 32.97 -37.63 19.67
CA THR A 684 33.22 -38.56 18.56
C THR A 684 34.69 -38.93 18.61
N ALA A 685 34.95 -40.24 18.67
CA ALA A 685 36.30 -40.79 18.73
C ALA A 685 37.15 -40.30 17.54
N ASP A 686 38.45 -40.13 17.82
CA ASP A 686 39.53 -39.85 16.89
C ASP A 686 39.59 -38.44 16.29
N MET A 687 40.08 -37.49 17.10
CA MET A 687 41.21 -36.61 16.74
C MET A 687 41.59 -35.73 17.94
N VAL A 688 42.87 -35.73 18.30
CA VAL A 688 43.44 -34.81 19.30
C VAL A 688 43.51 -33.42 18.65
N GLN A 689 42.66 -32.50 19.08
CA GLN A 689 42.91 -31.07 18.93
C GLN A 689 42.75 -30.38 20.28
N THR A 690 43.80 -29.65 20.64
CA THR A 690 43.96 -28.82 21.84
C THR A 690 42.81 -27.81 21.95
N PRO A 691 42.24 -27.56 23.14
CA PRO A 691 41.21 -26.54 23.29
C PRO A 691 41.79 -25.16 22.97
N ALA A 692 41.12 -24.43 22.08
CA ALA A 692 41.41 -23.02 21.84
C ALA A 692 40.86 -22.20 23.01
N VAL A 693 41.76 -21.54 23.75
CA VAL A 693 41.39 -20.50 24.71
C VAL A 693 41.16 -19.24 23.90
N ILE A 694 39.91 -18.79 23.82
CA ILE A 694 39.59 -17.44 23.36
C ILE A 694 39.71 -16.57 24.62
N ALA A 695 40.77 -15.77 24.68
CA ALA A 695 41.02 -14.81 25.75
C ALA A 695 40.15 -13.56 25.55
#